data_AF-A5FCW1-F1
#
_entry.id   AF-A5FCW1-F1
#
_cell.length_a   1.000
_cell.length_b   1.000
_cell.length_c   1.000
_cell.angle_alpha   90.00
_cell.angle_beta   90.00
_cell.angle_gamma   90.00
#
_symmetry.space_group_name_H-M   'P 1'
#
loop_
_entity.id
_entity.type
_entity.pdbx_description
1 polymer ?
#
loop_
_entity_poly.entity_id
_entity_poly.type
_entity_poly.pdbx_seq_one_letter_code
_entity_poly.pdbx_strand_id
1 'polypeptide(L)'
;MKKVFLLCTLALSVHSLSAQKKAVDESAYQTWKRINSKSLSYNGKWLSYSTVFQDEEKENQKQIIIQEAPKGKRLVLNNTSDLKFIGKKDWIQYSVNDSTVLQNLKTGVKKLWKSKHYTNALEGTDFLYYTRPESAKGEFFLQRLVCYNLESNDSVFVSNIKSSRFLKNKSIVYVQIEKDKVFLKQGIPGGKQQTIYTTKASDFGDFQLNNKEDGGTFTLKTNNNADFNMVYYFNLKTNSVTPLFNYDDIVLNDPLYSISKTAYSLNENGNYIQLQLFSNKRPENNQMPKSNAEIWKTAQGAMERRQEMLRNSKTQPSEQKYIYDIKNKKVIKLAATGEFDQVIIPESGNFKGVFAIDKKPYAVEVDWTFNERSDIYWIDVATGKSTKILTGVFGGISLNPQGTFAVMYDEKQKVWTVFDSSSMQFKNISAQIPFPVSDDNVDMKSANTAYGIAGWLNNGNTVVIYDEFDMWAIDLLNQKAPYTLTKEYGRKNKIALRYGEEGFIGDFENRKTVTLVGFDTQHKSKGIYKLAGNTITKVFANPDYNVRIEAVSADDSSVLFSKESYTIFPDLWWGTAAFGSQQKITDINPQQKEYAWGTSKLVTWKSFSGKENQGNLYLPDNYDSKKTYPVIVHFYEKHTAELNQYQMPELSSSNINIPLFVSQGYIVFQPDVHYTYGDVGNSVYNDVVSGVEYLISKGITEKGKIGIQGHSFGGYETSFLTTKTDIFSCAIVGSGVSNFTANYPVMRSNGISTMFKYEADQYRMGSSLYDNLDGYIKNSPIFSAKNIKTPILIFHNDNDRAVPYQEGQSLFFALRRLGKQGWLVNYKKEGHSLDGAENKKDWTIKMQQYFDYYLKGAARPDWM
;
A
#
# COMPACT_ATOMS: atom_id res chain seq x y z
N MET A 1 -82.36 -9.62 12.36
CA MET A 1 -81.49 -8.65 11.65
C MET A 1 -80.82 -7.73 12.66
N LYS A 2 -79.63 -8.09 13.15
CA LYS A 2 -78.72 -7.28 14.00
C LYS A 2 -77.61 -8.24 14.43
N LYS A 3 -76.62 -8.49 13.56
CA LYS A 3 -75.33 -9.15 13.90
C LYS A 3 -74.32 -9.27 12.74
N VAL A 4 -74.53 -8.58 11.61
CA VAL A 4 -73.61 -8.68 10.44
C VAL A 4 -72.89 -7.36 10.14
N PHE A 5 -73.22 -6.25 10.80
CA PHE A 5 -72.64 -4.94 10.46
C PHE A 5 -71.41 -4.52 11.29
N LEU A 6 -70.90 -5.36 12.20
CA LEU A 6 -69.78 -5.01 13.08
C LEU A 6 -68.44 -5.69 12.75
N LEU A 7 -68.37 -6.51 11.68
CA LEU A 7 -67.14 -7.19 11.27
C LEU A 7 -66.50 -6.63 9.99
N CYS A 8 -67.14 -5.69 9.29
CA CYS A 8 -66.58 -5.08 8.07
C CYS A 8 -65.82 -3.76 8.31
N THR A 9 -65.77 -3.25 9.55
CA THR A 9 -65.03 -2.01 9.90
C THR A 9 -63.70 -2.25 10.61
N LEU A 10 -63.31 -3.51 10.89
CA LEU A 10 -62.00 -3.83 11.49
C LEU A 10 -60.96 -4.40 10.51
N ALA A 11 -61.30 -4.49 9.22
CA ALA A 11 -60.43 -5.08 8.18
C ALA A 11 -59.84 -4.07 7.19
N LEU A 12 -59.92 -2.77 7.49
CA LEU A 12 -59.41 -1.67 6.65
C LEU A 12 -58.58 -0.67 7.46
N SER A 13 -57.64 -1.17 8.28
CA SER A 13 -56.54 -0.35 8.81
C SER A 13 -55.41 -1.20 9.38
N VAL A 14 -54.92 -2.17 8.61
CA VAL A 14 -53.53 -2.63 8.80
C VAL A 14 -52.71 -1.93 7.72
N HIS A 15 -52.55 -0.61 7.89
CA HIS A 15 -51.34 0.00 7.35
C HIS A 15 -50.22 -0.69 8.11
N SER A 16 -49.38 -1.42 7.39
CA SER A 16 -48.08 -1.83 7.88
C SER A 16 -47.38 -0.56 8.37
N LEU A 17 -47.42 -0.33 9.69
CA LEU A 17 -46.53 0.57 10.40
C LEU A 17 -45.13 -0.03 10.24
N SER A 18 -44.52 0.16 9.07
CA SER A 18 -43.08 0.04 8.95
C SER A 18 -42.53 1.11 9.88
N ALA A 19 -41.88 0.70 10.96
CA ALA A 19 -41.25 1.62 11.89
C ALA A 19 -40.33 2.55 11.07
N GLN A 20 -40.53 3.86 11.20
CA GLN A 20 -39.72 4.84 10.50
C GLN A 20 -38.25 4.62 10.87
N LYS A 21 -37.40 4.36 9.87
CA LYS A 21 -35.96 4.18 10.08
C LYS A 21 -35.36 5.43 10.70
N LYS A 22 -34.37 5.26 11.58
CA LYS A 22 -33.71 6.34 12.33
C LYS A 22 -32.70 7.06 11.44
N ALA A 23 -32.45 8.34 11.70
CA ALA A 23 -31.27 9.00 11.16
C ALA A 23 -30.01 8.47 11.86
N VAL A 24 -28.88 8.45 11.15
CA VAL A 24 -27.57 8.18 11.74
C VAL A 24 -27.25 9.33 12.69
N ASP A 25 -26.82 8.98 13.90
CA ASP A 25 -26.44 9.90 14.96
C ASP A 25 -25.25 9.34 15.74
N GLU A 26 -24.89 9.99 16.85
CA GLU A 26 -23.78 9.56 17.70
C GLU A 26 -23.92 8.11 18.21
N SER A 27 -25.14 7.66 18.50
CA SER A 27 -25.38 6.29 18.97
C SER A 27 -25.07 5.24 17.90
N ALA A 28 -25.19 5.60 16.62
CA ALA A 28 -24.81 4.75 15.51
C ALA A 28 -23.29 4.48 15.50
N TYR A 29 -22.46 5.52 15.67
CA TYR A 29 -21.00 5.40 15.65
C TYR A 29 -20.48 4.46 16.74
N GLN A 30 -21.06 4.60 17.93
CA GLN A 30 -20.71 3.82 19.12
C GLN A 30 -21.02 2.33 19.01
N THR A 31 -21.87 1.93 18.07
CA THR A 31 -22.29 0.53 17.88
C THR A 31 -21.73 -0.09 16.61
N TRP A 32 -21.26 0.72 15.66
CA TRP A 32 -20.67 0.23 14.41
C TRP A 32 -19.34 -0.48 14.65
N LYS A 33 -19.10 -1.55 13.90
CA LYS A 33 -17.86 -2.34 13.98
C LYS A 33 -17.25 -2.57 12.61
N ARG A 34 -15.93 -2.72 12.58
CA ARG A 34 -15.15 -3.17 11.42
C ARG A 34 -14.49 -4.52 11.70
N ILE A 35 -14.18 -5.26 10.65
CA ILE A 35 -13.55 -6.59 10.72
C ILE A 35 -12.03 -6.44 10.56
N ASN A 36 -11.27 -7.06 11.45
CA ASN A 36 -9.80 -7.07 11.43
C ASN A 36 -9.25 -8.51 11.58
N SER A 37 -7.93 -8.68 11.50
CA SER A 37 -7.20 -9.93 11.77
C SER A 37 -7.78 -11.16 11.06
N LYS A 38 -8.07 -11.01 9.76
CA LYS A 38 -8.72 -12.02 8.93
C LYS A 38 -7.70 -13.09 8.52
N SER A 39 -8.01 -14.37 8.71
CA SER A 39 -7.15 -15.44 8.20
C SER A 39 -7.92 -16.73 7.91
N LEU A 40 -7.30 -17.63 7.15
CA LEU A 40 -7.86 -18.91 6.74
C LEU A 40 -6.85 -20.03 7.03
N SER A 41 -7.33 -21.20 7.46
CA SER A 41 -6.49 -22.37 7.70
C SER A 41 -5.93 -22.94 6.39
N TYR A 42 -4.89 -23.77 6.52
CA TYR A 42 -4.21 -24.40 5.37
C TYR A 42 -5.20 -25.03 4.36
N ASN A 43 -6.23 -25.72 4.87
CA ASN A 43 -7.24 -26.44 4.08
C ASN A 43 -8.55 -25.66 3.87
N GLY A 44 -8.62 -24.40 4.28
CA GLY A 44 -9.82 -23.58 4.11
C GLY A 44 -11.00 -23.89 5.05
N LYS A 45 -10.91 -24.91 5.91
CA LYS A 45 -12.02 -25.34 6.77
C LYS A 45 -12.25 -24.45 7.98
N TRP A 46 -11.23 -23.73 8.42
CA TRP A 46 -11.35 -22.81 9.55
C TRP A 46 -10.92 -21.43 9.12
N LEU A 47 -11.64 -20.43 9.61
CA LEU A 47 -11.28 -19.02 9.45
C LEU A 47 -11.24 -18.35 10.81
N SER A 48 -10.48 -17.27 10.91
CA SER A 48 -10.50 -16.39 12.07
C SER A 48 -10.64 -14.93 11.68
N TYR A 49 -11.24 -14.16 12.59
CA TYR A 49 -11.37 -12.71 12.48
C TYR A 49 -11.56 -12.10 13.86
N SER A 50 -11.28 -10.80 13.97
CA SER A 50 -11.65 -9.98 15.11
C SER A 50 -12.58 -8.86 14.66
N THR A 51 -13.29 -8.25 15.61
CA THR A 51 -14.11 -7.07 15.36
C THR A 51 -13.65 -5.95 16.26
N VAL A 52 -13.56 -4.74 15.73
CA VAL A 52 -13.31 -3.53 16.52
C VAL A 52 -14.39 -2.50 16.25
N PHE A 53 -14.79 -1.75 17.28
CA PHE A 53 -15.71 -0.63 17.14
C PHE A 53 -15.11 0.44 16.22
N GLN A 54 -15.98 1.12 15.49
CA GLN A 54 -15.59 2.26 14.66
C GLN A 54 -15.21 3.46 15.52
N ASP A 55 -15.99 3.70 16.58
CA ASP A 55 -15.65 4.65 17.62
C ASP A 55 -14.40 4.19 18.40
N GLU A 56 -13.34 4.98 18.32
CA GLU A 56 -12.04 4.69 18.93
C GLU A 56 -12.04 4.86 20.46
N GLU A 57 -13.02 5.58 21.02
CA GLU A 57 -13.18 5.68 22.48
C GLU A 57 -13.79 4.43 23.11
N LYS A 58 -14.42 3.57 22.29
CA LYS A 58 -14.95 2.29 22.78
C LYS A 58 -13.80 1.31 23.00
N GLU A 59 -13.72 0.82 24.24
CA GLU A 59 -12.81 -0.26 24.55
C GLU A 59 -13.16 -1.51 23.74
N ASN A 60 -12.18 -1.98 22.97
CA ASN A 60 -12.31 -3.18 22.18
C ASN A 60 -11.86 -4.39 23.00
N GLN A 61 -12.76 -5.35 23.18
CA GLN A 61 -12.39 -6.62 23.76
C GLN A 61 -11.31 -7.28 22.88
N LYS A 62 -10.22 -7.75 23.51
CA LYS A 62 -9.19 -8.57 22.84
C LYS A 62 -9.76 -9.94 22.52
N GLN A 63 -10.62 -10.00 21.52
CA GLN A 63 -11.35 -11.19 21.14
C GLN A 63 -11.01 -11.61 19.71
N ILE A 64 -10.77 -12.91 19.54
CA ILE A 64 -10.61 -13.52 18.22
C ILE A 64 -11.68 -14.60 18.07
N ILE A 65 -12.44 -14.52 16.99
CA ILE A 65 -13.47 -15.48 16.63
C ILE A 65 -12.84 -16.46 15.64
N ILE A 66 -13.04 -17.75 15.88
CA ILE A 66 -12.67 -18.83 14.98
C ILE A 66 -13.95 -19.55 14.58
N GLN A 67 -14.11 -19.85 13.30
CA GLN A 67 -15.31 -20.47 12.79
C GLN A 67 -14.97 -21.55 11.76
N GLU A 68 -15.64 -22.69 11.89
CA GLU A 68 -15.64 -23.74 10.87
C GLU A 68 -16.49 -23.30 9.68
N ALA A 69 -15.92 -23.43 8.49
CA ALA A 69 -16.55 -23.11 7.21
C ALA A 69 -16.89 -24.38 6.42
N PRO A 70 -17.99 -24.40 5.63
CA PRO A 70 -18.93 -23.30 5.43
C PRO A 70 -19.83 -23.07 6.65
N LYS A 71 -20.35 -24.12 7.30
CA LYS A 71 -21.09 -24.05 8.58
C LYS A 71 -20.45 -25.01 9.55
N GLY A 72 -20.43 -24.63 10.82
CA GLY A 72 -19.99 -25.54 11.87
C GLY A 72 -19.69 -24.81 13.17
N LYS A 73 -18.75 -25.36 13.93
CA LYS A 73 -18.42 -24.89 15.26
C LYS A 73 -17.86 -23.46 15.22
N ARG A 74 -18.35 -22.62 16.14
CA ARG A 74 -17.81 -21.29 16.41
C ARG A 74 -17.14 -21.28 17.78
N LEU A 75 -15.91 -20.78 17.84
CA LEU A 75 -15.12 -20.62 19.06
C LEU A 75 -14.76 -19.15 19.21
N VAL A 76 -14.89 -18.65 20.44
CA VAL A 76 -14.54 -17.28 20.80
C VAL A 76 -13.42 -17.33 21.82
N LEU A 77 -12.28 -16.73 21.49
CA LEU A 77 -11.12 -16.63 22.36
C LEU A 77 -11.02 -15.20 22.91
N ASN A 78 -11.00 -15.07 24.23
CA ASN A 78 -10.89 -13.78 24.92
C ASN A 78 -9.46 -13.58 25.44
N ASN A 79 -9.05 -12.32 25.60
CA ASN A 79 -7.71 -11.92 26.08
C ASN A 79 -6.58 -12.63 25.34
N THR A 80 -6.76 -12.78 24.02
CA THR A 80 -5.89 -13.56 23.16
C THR A 80 -5.22 -12.68 22.11
N SER A 81 -3.95 -12.94 21.82
CA SER A 81 -3.20 -12.32 20.73
C SER A 81 -2.49 -13.37 19.86
N ASP A 82 -1.89 -12.91 18.76
CA ASP A 82 -0.96 -13.68 17.91
C ASP A 82 -1.53 -15.01 17.39
N LEU A 83 -2.83 -15.05 17.14
CA LEU A 83 -3.46 -16.26 16.62
C LEU A 83 -2.94 -16.58 15.22
N LYS A 84 -2.50 -17.82 15.04
CA LYS A 84 -2.05 -18.39 13.78
C LYS A 84 -2.67 -19.76 13.58
N PHE A 85 -3.16 -20.02 12.38
CA PHE A 85 -3.39 -21.40 11.94
C PHE A 85 -2.04 -22.09 11.74
N ILE A 86 -1.91 -23.29 12.28
CA ILE A 86 -0.69 -24.10 12.20
C ILE A 86 -1.07 -25.53 11.80
N GLY A 87 -0.11 -26.27 11.24
CA GLY A 87 -0.40 -27.60 10.73
C GLY A 87 -1.18 -27.60 9.41
N LYS A 88 -1.40 -28.77 8.82
CA LYS A 88 -2.25 -28.95 7.63
C LYS A 88 -3.75 -28.95 7.96
N LYS A 89 -4.09 -29.22 9.22
CA LYS A 89 -5.47 -29.52 9.64
C LYS A 89 -5.97 -28.48 10.65
N ASP A 90 -6.43 -28.97 11.79
CA ASP A 90 -7.33 -28.27 12.70
C ASP A 90 -6.57 -27.60 13.85
N TRP A 91 -5.30 -27.23 13.69
CA TRP A 91 -4.50 -26.67 14.78
C TRP A 91 -4.36 -25.15 14.71
N ILE A 92 -4.36 -24.54 15.88
CA ILE A 92 -4.05 -23.12 16.08
C ILE A 92 -3.01 -22.94 17.18
N GLN A 93 -2.25 -21.86 17.05
CA GLN A 93 -1.37 -21.32 18.08
C GLN A 93 -1.86 -19.92 18.44
N TYR A 94 -1.91 -19.59 19.72
CA TYR A 94 -2.26 -18.25 20.20
C TYR A 94 -1.65 -17.97 21.59
N SER A 95 -1.62 -16.71 21.98
CA SER A 95 -1.05 -16.26 23.27
C SER A 95 -2.15 -15.85 24.24
N VAL A 96 -2.07 -16.28 25.50
CA VAL A 96 -2.93 -15.86 26.63
C VAL A 96 -2.05 -15.60 27.85
N ASN A 97 -2.10 -14.40 28.43
CA ASN A 97 -1.28 -14.00 29.59
C ASN A 97 0.21 -14.36 29.40
N ASP A 98 0.79 -13.93 28.26
CA ASP A 98 2.17 -14.21 27.83
C ASP A 98 2.53 -15.69 27.67
N SER A 99 1.55 -16.58 27.75
CA SER A 99 1.73 -18.02 27.55
C SER A 99 1.19 -18.46 26.19
N THR A 100 2.00 -19.22 25.45
CA THR A 100 1.57 -19.80 24.18
C THR A 100 0.73 -21.06 24.39
N VAL A 101 -0.41 -21.15 23.70
CA VAL A 101 -1.33 -22.29 23.73
C VAL A 101 -1.45 -22.86 22.32
N LEU A 102 -1.34 -24.19 22.22
CA LEU A 102 -1.68 -24.96 21.03
C LEU A 102 -3.05 -25.61 21.24
N GLN A 103 -3.94 -25.49 20.27
CA GLN A 103 -5.27 -26.09 20.36
C GLN A 103 -5.67 -26.76 19.05
N ASN A 104 -6.15 -27.99 19.16
CA ASN A 104 -6.84 -28.66 18.06
C ASN A 104 -8.33 -28.31 18.10
N LEU A 105 -8.83 -27.71 17.03
CA LEU A 105 -10.19 -27.19 16.91
C LEU A 105 -11.25 -28.29 16.81
N LYS A 106 -10.88 -29.41 16.17
CA LYS A 106 -11.75 -30.57 15.98
C LYS A 106 -11.91 -31.39 17.27
N THR A 107 -10.81 -31.80 17.89
CA THR A 107 -10.84 -32.62 19.11
C THR A 107 -11.04 -31.80 20.38
N GLY A 108 -10.75 -30.49 20.34
CA GLY A 108 -10.80 -29.60 21.50
C GLY A 108 -9.58 -29.71 22.42
N VAL A 109 -8.60 -30.57 22.11
CA VAL A 109 -7.38 -30.74 22.90
C VAL A 109 -6.61 -29.43 22.96
N LYS A 110 -6.29 -28.98 24.17
CA LYS A 110 -5.44 -27.81 24.44
C LYS A 110 -4.15 -28.24 25.10
N LYS A 111 -3.04 -27.64 24.68
CA LYS A 111 -1.71 -27.86 25.23
C LYS A 111 -1.06 -26.51 25.50
N LEU A 112 -0.65 -26.31 26.75
CA LEU A 112 0.20 -25.18 27.09
C LEU A 112 1.61 -25.43 26.54
N TRP A 113 2.12 -24.52 25.74
CA TRP A 113 3.48 -24.60 25.24
C TRP A 113 4.45 -24.14 26.33
N LYS A 114 4.90 -25.10 27.15
CA LYS A 114 5.77 -24.84 28.31
C LYS A 114 7.23 -24.51 27.95
N SER A 115 7.61 -24.68 26.69
CA SER A 115 8.96 -24.35 26.25
C SER A 115 9.13 -22.83 26.25
N LYS A 116 10.21 -22.33 26.87
CA LYS A 116 10.57 -20.91 26.82
C LYS A 116 11.00 -20.43 25.43
N HIS A 117 11.05 -21.33 24.45
CA HIS A 117 11.52 -21.05 23.10
C HIS A 117 10.35 -20.80 22.15
N TYR A 118 10.48 -19.75 21.34
CA TYR A 118 9.53 -19.39 20.29
C TYR A 118 9.44 -20.48 19.22
N THR A 119 8.22 -20.82 18.80
CA THR A 119 7.94 -21.81 17.76
C THR A 119 7.57 -21.18 16.44
N ASN A 120 8.05 -21.80 15.36
CA ASN A 120 7.63 -21.52 14.00
C ASN A 120 6.86 -22.71 13.43
N ALA A 121 5.85 -22.43 12.59
CA ALA A 121 5.16 -23.46 11.84
C ALA A 121 5.94 -23.78 10.56
N LEU A 122 6.13 -25.06 10.26
CA LEU A 122 6.63 -25.50 8.96
C LEU A 122 5.42 -25.65 8.01
N GLU A 123 5.17 -24.60 7.23
CA GLU A 123 3.99 -24.49 6.37
C GLU A 123 3.79 -25.71 5.45
N GLY A 124 2.55 -26.20 5.34
CA GLY A 124 2.25 -27.40 4.57
C GLY A 124 2.76 -28.68 5.21
N THR A 125 2.99 -28.71 6.53
CA THR A 125 3.27 -29.91 7.34
C THR A 125 2.55 -29.80 8.69
N ASP A 126 2.53 -30.88 9.47
CA ASP A 126 2.03 -30.87 10.86
C ASP A 126 3.15 -30.63 11.88
N PHE A 127 4.30 -30.10 11.46
CA PHE A 127 5.43 -29.81 12.33
C PHE A 127 5.48 -28.35 12.78
N LEU A 128 5.71 -28.18 14.09
CA LEU A 128 6.28 -26.96 14.66
C LEU A 128 7.78 -27.17 14.86
N TYR A 129 8.59 -26.13 14.71
CA TYR A 129 10.01 -26.20 14.99
C TYR A 129 10.53 -25.04 15.83
N TYR A 130 11.54 -25.33 16.64
CA TYR A 130 12.28 -24.35 17.43
C TYR A 130 13.69 -24.86 17.75
N THR A 131 14.60 -23.94 18.07
CA THR A 131 15.94 -24.26 18.52
C THR A 131 16.11 -23.90 19.99
N ARG A 132 16.92 -24.67 20.72
CA ARG A 132 17.33 -24.34 22.09
C ARG A 132 18.82 -24.61 22.32
N PRO A 133 19.49 -23.84 23.19
CA PRO A 133 20.86 -24.15 23.59
C PRO A 133 20.97 -25.55 24.20
N GLU A 134 22.03 -26.29 23.89
CA GLU A 134 22.27 -27.64 24.43
C GLU A 134 23.61 -27.72 25.19
N SER A 135 24.70 -27.23 24.59
CA SER A 135 26.01 -27.14 25.25
C SER A 135 26.92 -26.13 24.56
N ALA A 136 27.87 -25.59 25.30
CA ALA A 136 29.02 -24.90 24.72
C ALA A 136 30.08 -25.94 24.36
N LYS A 137 30.71 -25.80 23.19
CA LYS A 137 31.80 -26.66 22.77
C LYS A 137 32.89 -25.83 22.09
N GLY A 138 33.93 -25.51 22.86
CA GLY A 138 34.92 -24.52 22.45
C GLY A 138 34.25 -23.15 22.28
N GLU A 139 34.45 -22.52 21.12
CA GLU A 139 33.87 -21.20 20.78
C GLU A 139 32.41 -21.27 20.27
N PHE A 140 31.84 -22.47 20.11
CA PHE A 140 30.50 -22.63 19.54
C PHE A 140 29.43 -22.88 20.59
N PHE A 141 28.27 -22.23 20.40
CA PHE A 141 27.04 -22.56 21.11
C PHE A 141 26.22 -23.54 20.29
N LEU A 142 26.20 -24.81 20.72
CA LEU A 142 25.42 -25.84 20.05
C LEU A 142 23.96 -25.75 20.46
N GLN A 143 23.11 -26.02 19.48
CA GLN A 143 21.67 -25.99 19.61
C GLN A 143 21.10 -27.38 19.35
N ARG A 144 19.98 -27.68 20.00
CA ARG A 144 19.10 -28.76 19.60
C ARG A 144 17.98 -28.17 18.76
N LEU A 145 17.82 -28.64 17.53
CA LEU A 145 16.61 -28.40 16.75
C LEU A 145 15.57 -29.44 17.12
N VAL A 146 14.38 -28.98 17.49
CA VAL A 146 13.26 -29.86 17.79
C VAL A 146 12.16 -29.59 16.75
N CYS A 147 11.71 -30.65 16.08
CA CYS A 147 10.54 -30.66 15.22
C CYS A 147 9.44 -31.44 15.94
N TYR A 148 8.49 -30.72 16.52
CA TYR A 148 7.36 -31.26 17.25
C TYR A 148 6.21 -31.54 16.28
N ASN A 149 5.76 -32.78 16.21
CA ASN A 149 4.63 -33.18 15.38
C ASN A 149 3.32 -32.98 16.15
N LEU A 150 2.43 -32.17 15.59
CA LEU A 150 1.16 -31.80 16.21
C LEU A 150 0.20 -32.99 16.35
N GLU A 151 0.20 -33.92 15.39
CA GLU A 151 -0.73 -35.04 15.31
C GLU A 151 -0.31 -36.22 16.19
N SER A 152 0.96 -36.65 16.10
CA SER A 152 1.45 -37.77 16.91
C SER A 152 1.77 -37.38 18.35
N ASN A 153 1.84 -36.08 18.67
CA ASN A 153 2.32 -35.57 19.95
C ASN A 153 3.76 -36.04 20.27
N ASP A 154 4.53 -36.34 19.25
CA ASP A 154 5.92 -36.77 19.37
C ASP A 154 6.86 -35.73 18.78
N SER A 155 8.11 -35.75 19.19
CA SER A 155 9.15 -34.85 18.69
C SER A 155 10.28 -35.65 18.09
N VAL A 156 10.63 -35.30 16.86
CA VAL A 156 11.93 -35.66 16.30
C VAL A 156 12.88 -34.50 16.55
N PHE A 157 14.10 -34.80 16.98
CA PHE A 157 15.08 -33.77 17.25
C PHE A 157 16.44 -34.17 16.70
N VAL A 158 17.23 -33.14 16.44
CA VAL A 158 18.63 -33.30 16.08
C VAL A 158 19.44 -32.48 17.08
N SER A 159 20.29 -33.17 17.82
CA SER A 159 21.20 -32.60 18.81
C SER A 159 22.51 -32.13 18.17
N ASN A 160 23.22 -31.26 18.89
CA ASN A 160 24.53 -30.74 18.52
C ASN A 160 24.55 -30.02 17.17
N ILE A 161 23.49 -29.29 16.84
CA ILE A 161 23.41 -28.46 15.64
C ILE A 161 24.15 -27.15 15.86
N LYS A 162 24.98 -26.76 14.89
CA LYS A 162 25.61 -25.44 14.82
C LYS A 162 24.67 -24.43 14.13
N SER A 163 24.13 -24.79 12.97
CA SER A 163 23.18 -23.99 12.19
C SER A 163 22.25 -24.87 11.35
N SER A 164 21.07 -24.38 10.99
CA SER A 164 20.10 -25.09 10.14
C SER A 164 19.18 -24.16 9.35
N ARG A 165 18.65 -24.64 8.22
CA ARG A 165 17.69 -23.93 7.34
C ARG A 165 16.69 -24.90 6.71
N PHE A 166 15.42 -24.51 6.67
CA PHE A 166 14.37 -25.24 5.94
C PHE A 166 14.27 -24.74 4.51
N LEU A 167 14.03 -25.66 3.57
CA LEU A 167 13.77 -25.36 2.16
C LEU A 167 12.26 -25.26 1.91
N LYS A 168 11.85 -24.63 0.81
CA LYS A 168 10.46 -24.53 0.31
C LYS A 168 9.81 -25.89 0.10
N ASN A 169 10.59 -26.91 -0.26
CA ASN A 169 10.13 -28.30 -0.38
C ASN A 169 9.99 -29.02 0.98
N LYS A 170 10.19 -28.30 2.09
CA LYS A 170 10.02 -28.73 3.49
C LYS A 170 11.11 -29.67 4.01
N SER A 171 12.16 -29.91 3.23
CA SER A 171 13.39 -30.53 3.73
C SER A 171 14.23 -29.54 4.54
N ILE A 172 15.23 -30.05 5.26
CA ILE A 172 16.15 -29.27 6.09
C ILE A 172 17.59 -29.55 5.68
N VAL A 173 18.40 -28.50 5.68
CA VAL A 173 19.86 -28.56 5.62
C VAL A 173 20.41 -28.08 6.96
N TYR A 174 21.33 -28.83 7.56
CA TYR A 174 21.88 -28.49 8.88
C TYR A 174 23.30 -29.00 9.08
N VAL A 175 24.00 -28.33 10.00
CA VAL A 175 25.36 -28.65 10.41
C VAL A 175 25.33 -29.28 11.79
N GLN A 176 25.78 -30.53 11.91
CA GLN A 176 25.78 -31.29 13.16
C GLN A 176 27.20 -31.64 13.62
N ILE A 177 27.51 -31.48 14.90
CA ILE A 177 28.81 -31.79 15.48
C ILE A 177 28.73 -33.04 16.37
N GLU A 178 29.50 -34.07 16.07
CA GLU A 178 29.61 -35.28 16.88
C GLU A 178 31.08 -35.54 17.20
N LYS A 179 31.44 -35.60 18.49
CA LYS A 179 32.84 -35.68 18.95
C LYS A 179 33.71 -34.59 18.30
N ASP A 180 34.77 -34.92 17.60
CA ASP A 180 35.67 -33.99 16.91
C ASP A 180 35.29 -33.75 15.45
N LYS A 181 34.16 -34.30 14.97
CA LYS A 181 33.72 -34.21 13.57
C LYS A 181 32.48 -33.36 13.41
N VAL A 182 32.39 -32.70 12.25
CA VAL A 182 31.20 -31.99 11.77
C VAL A 182 30.63 -32.69 10.54
N PHE A 183 29.32 -32.64 10.41
CA PHE A 183 28.56 -33.23 9.32
C PHE A 183 27.57 -32.20 8.79
N LEU A 184 27.74 -31.80 7.52
CA LEU A 184 26.70 -31.09 6.78
C LEU A 184 25.74 -32.14 6.23
N LYS A 185 24.47 -32.07 6.64
CA LYS A 185 23.44 -33.07 6.31
C LYS A 185 22.22 -32.40 5.68
N GLN A 186 21.52 -33.17 4.86
CA GLN A 186 20.17 -32.83 4.39
C GLN A 186 19.19 -33.97 4.61
N GLY A 187 17.91 -33.64 4.67
CA GLY A 187 16.85 -34.64 4.69
C GLY A 187 15.51 -34.04 5.10
N ILE A 188 14.53 -34.90 5.34
CA ILE A 188 13.23 -34.50 5.88
C ILE A 188 13.29 -34.67 7.40
N PRO A 189 12.73 -33.76 8.21
CA PRO A 189 12.65 -33.95 9.66
C PRO A 189 12.10 -35.34 10.04
N GLY A 190 12.85 -36.09 10.86
CA GLY A 190 12.47 -37.45 11.28
C GLY A 190 12.65 -38.55 10.23
N GLY A 191 13.00 -38.20 8.99
CA GLY A 191 13.28 -39.14 7.90
C GLY A 191 14.75 -39.53 7.79
N LYS A 192 15.08 -40.22 6.70
CA LYS A 192 16.47 -40.55 6.35
C LYS A 192 17.26 -39.27 6.09
N GLN A 193 18.40 -39.15 6.75
CA GLN A 193 19.33 -38.03 6.56
C GLN A 193 20.48 -38.48 5.67
N GLN A 194 20.88 -37.63 4.73
CA GLN A 194 22.03 -37.85 3.88
C GLN A 194 23.15 -36.89 4.29
N THR A 195 24.35 -37.43 4.48
CA THR A 195 25.54 -36.60 4.72
C THR A 195 26.07 -36.09 3.39
N ILE A 196 26.19 -34.77 3.29
CA ILE A 196 26.75 -34.05 2.14
C ILE A 196 28.26 -33.96 2.30
N TYR A 197 28.72 -33.59 3.49
CA TYR A 197 30.14 -33.36 3.77
C TYR A 197 30.50 -33.69 5.21
N THR A 198 31.75 -34.10 5.45
CA THR A 198 32.29 -34.35 6.79
C THR A 198 33.74 -33.89 6.90
N THR A 199 34.09 -33.28 8.03
CA THR A 199 35.47 -32.85 8.36
C THR A 199 35.62 -32.71 9.89
N LYS A 200 36.76 -32.21 10.38
CA LYS A 200 36.96 -31.85 11.79
C LYS A 200 36.11 -30.65 12.17
N ALA A 201 35.56 -30.65 13.38
CA ALA A 201 34.71 -29.58 13.88
C ALA A 201 35.41 -28.22 13.98
N SER A 202 36.71 -28.21 14.30
CA SER A 202 37.55 -27.00 14.33
C SER A 202 37.69 -26.32 12.96
N ASP A 203 37.47 -27.09 11.89
CA ASP A 203 37.80 -26.68 10.54
C ASP A 203 36.56 -26.18 9.80
N PHE A 204 35.34 -26.30 10.34
CA PHE A 204 34.10 -25.91 9.65
C PHE A 204 33.52 -24.60 10.20
N GLY A 205 33.29 -23.63 9.31
CA GLY A 205 32.66 -22.33 9.60
C GLY A 205 31.13 -22.38 9.55
N ASP A 206 30.50 -21.61 8.67
CA ASP A 206 29.03 -21.61 8.49
C ASP A 206 28.65 -21.90 7.03
N PHE A 207 27.34 -22.06 6.76
CA PHE A 207 26.81 -22.29 5.42
C PHE A 207 25.70 -21.28 5.04
N GLN A 208 25.50 -21.12 3.73
CA GLN A 208 24.40 -20.34 3.14
C GLN A 208 23.78 -21.12 1.98
N LEU A 209 22.46 -21.05 1.84
CA LEU A 209 21.73 -21.66 0.71
C LEU A 209 21.64 -20.69 -0.46
N ASN A 210 21.58 -21.22 -1.68
CA ASN A 210 21.29 -20.44 -2.87
C ASN A 210 19.78 -20.13 -3.01
N ASN A 211 19.42 -19.15 -3.85
CA ASN A 211 18.01 -18.72 -4.01
C ASN A 211 17.11 -19.78 -4.64
N LYS A 212 17.69 -20.75 -5.36
CA LYS A 212 16.98 -21.92 -5.94
C LYS A 212 16.75 -23.03 -4.93
N GLU A 213 17.39 -22.95 -3.77
CA GLU A 213 17.37 -23.96 -2.71
C GLU A 213 17.75 -25.37 -3.18
N ASP A 214 18.65 -25.47 -4.17
CA ASP A 214 19.19 -26.75 -4.66
C ASP A 214 20.67 -26.96 -4.33
N GLY A 215 21.26 -26.03 -3.60
CA GLY A 215 22.65 -26.03 -3.18
C GLY A 215 22.99 -24.80 -2.35
N GLY A 216 24.28 -24.58 -2.14
CA GLY A 216 24.77 -23.45 -1.38
C GLY A 216 26.27 -23.49 -1.18
N THR A 217 26.79 -22.64 -0.29
CA THR A 217 28.22 -22.63 0.05
C THR A 217 28.46 -22.79 1.55
N PHE A 218 29.66 -23.26 1.90
CA PHE A 218 30.15 -23.29 3.28
C PHE A 218 31.65 -22.99 3.34
N THR A 219 32.13 -22.58 4.51
CA THR A 219 33.55 -22.20 4.71
C THR A 219 34.33 -23.23 5.54
N LEU A 220 35.59 -23.49 5.20
CA LEU A 220 36.52 -24.34 5.93
C LEU A 220 37.86 -23.66 6.26
N LYS A 221 38.54 -24.12 7.31
CA LYS A 221 39.98 -23.91 7.52
C LYS A 221 40.77 -24.92 6.69
N THR A 222 41.92 -24.50 6.16
CA THR A 222 42.88 -25.40 5.51
C THR A 222 44.05 -25.68 6.45
N ASN A 223 44.76 -26.80 6.24
CA ASN A 223 45.85 -27.25 7.12
C ASN A 223 46.87 -26.12 7.36
N ASN A 224 46.99 -25.70 8.62
CA ASN A 224 47.85 -24.63 9.16
C ASN A 224 47.29 -23.19 9.17
N ASN A 225 46.05 -22.93 8.74
CA ASN A 225 45.47 -21.59 8.82
C ASN A 225 44.55 -21.41 10.04
N ALA A 226 44.66 -20.27 10.73
CA ALA A 226 43.81 -19.97 11.89
C ALA A 226 42.37 -19.62 11.49
N ASP A 227 42.17 -19.15 10.25
CA ASP A 227 40.90 -18.59 9.75
C ASP A 227 40.16 -19.52 8.75
N PHE A 228 38.84 -19.33 8.62
CA PHE A 228 37.97 -20.06 7.69
C PHE A 228 38.08 -19.53 6.24
N ASN A 229 39.23 -19.74 5.61
CA ASN A 229 39.54 -19.09 4.34
C ASN A 229 39.01 -19.81 3.10
N MET A 230 38.74 -21.12 3.15
CA MET A 230 38.34 -21.88 1.97
C MET A 230 36.82 -21.96 1.84
N VAL A 231 36.26 -21.58 0.69
CA VAL A 231 34.83 -21.66 0.41
C VAL A 231 34.55 -22.84 -0.54
N TYR A 232 33.57 -23.66 -0.20
CA TYR A 232 33.12 -24.81 -0.99
C TYR A 232 31.66 -24.62 -1.41
N TYR A 233 31.31 -25.10 -2.60
CA TYR A 233 29.94 -25.30 -3.04
C TYR A 233 29.47 -26.70 -2.68
N PHE A 234 28.22 -26.83 -2.28
CA PHE A 234 27.54 -28.12 -2.17
C PHE A 234 26.28 -28.15 -3.02
N ASN A 235 26.06 -29.27 -3.70
CA ASN A 235 24.87 -29.52 -4.50
C ASN A 235 23.98 -30.55 -3.80
N LEU A 236 22.72 -30.19 -3.52
CA LEU A 236 21.79 -31.06 -2.82
C LEU A 236 21.25 -32.19 -3.70
N LYS A 237 21.19 -32.00 -5.03
CA LYS A 237 20.66 -32.98 -5.99
C LYS A 237 21.68 -34.07 -6.31
N THR A 238 22.93 -33.68 -6.58
CA THR A 238 24.02 -34.61 -6.94
C THR A 238 24.80 -35.11 -5.72
N ASN A 239 24.60 -34.50 -4.55
CA ASN A 239 25.35 -34.76 -3.32
C ASN A 239 26.87 -34.61 -3.52
N SER A 240 27.27 -33.62 -4.31
CA SER A 240 28.68 -33.30 -4.59
C SER A 240 29.12 -32.05 -3.86
N VAL A 241 30.42 -31.98 -3.58
CA VAL A 241 31.08 -30.83 -2.96
C VAL A 241 32.29 -30.44 -3.80
N THR A 242 32.41 -29.17 -4.15
CA THR A 242 33.49 -28.65 -4.99
C THR A 242 34.11 -27.41 -4.34
N PRO A 243 35.45 -27.27 -4.34
CA PRO A 243 36.09 -26.03 -3.90
C PRO A 243 35.74 -24.88 -4.84
N LEU A 244 35.43 -23.70 -4.29
CA LEU A 244 35.15 -22.48 -5.07
C LEU A 244 36.34 -21.52 -5.07
N PHE A 245 36.73 -21.00 -3.90
CA PHE A 245 37.87 -20.09 -3.79
C PHE A 245 38.44 -20.07 -2.37
N ASN A 246 39.64 -19.49 -2.24
CA ASN A 246 40.29 -19.22 -0.97
C ASN A 246 40.35 -17.70 -0.72
N TYR A 247 39.94 -17.23 0.46
CA TYR A 247 40.06 -15.83 0.88
C TYR A 247 41.51 -15.34 0.91
N ASP A 248 42.49 -16.23 1.10
CA ASP A 248 43.92 -15.86 1.04
C ASP A 248 44.35 -15.45 -0.38
N ASP A 249 43.61 -15.89 -1.41
CA ASP A 249 43.85 -15.47 -2.80
C ASP A 249 43.24 -14.07 -3.08
N ILE A 250 42.45 -13.51 -2.15
CA ILE A 250 41.74 -12.25 -2.34
C ILE A 250 42.56 -11.08 -1.78
N VAL A 251 43.15 -10.31 -2.68
CA VAL A 251 43.91 -9.11 -2.32
C VAL A 251 43.00 -7.88 -2.39
N LEU A 252 42.59 -7.36 -1.22
CA LEU A 252 41.91 -6.07 -1.11
C LEU A 252 42.95 -4.95 -0.93
N ASN A 253 43.17 -4.14 -1.97
CA ASN A 253 44.08 -2.99 -1.94
C ASN A 253 43.44 -1.76 -1.26
N ASP A 254 42.86 -1.92 -0.08
CA ASP A 254 42.25 -0.84 0.70
C ASP A 254 42.56 -1.04 2.20
N PRO A 255 43.55 -0.31 2.77
CA PRO A 255 44.03 -0.56 4.13
C PRO A 255 43.00 -0.19 5.21
N LEU A 256 41.97 0.57 4.86
CA LEU A 256 40.93 0.98 5.80
C LEU A 256 39.93 -0.13 6.08
N TYR A 257 39.96 -1.24 5.34
CA TYR A 257 38.95 -2.28 5.44
C TYR A 257 39.54 -3.68 5.47
N SER A 258 38.84 -4.58 6.14
CA SER A 258 39.11 -6.02 6.14
C SER A 258 37.91 -6.77 5.57
N ILE A 259 38.16 -7.90 4.89
CA ILE A 259 37.10 -8.74 4.33
C ILE A 259 36.50 -9.62 5.44
N SER A 260 35.17 -9.64 5.52
CA SER A 260 34.43 -10.63 6.30
C SER A 260 34.49 -11.99 5.61
N LYS A 261 35.09 -12.97 6.27
CA LYS A 261 35.25 -14.33 5.76
C LYS A 261 33.99 -15.16 6.06
N THR A 262 33.04 -15.17 5.13
CA THR A 262 31.73 -15.81 5.27
C THR A 262 31.35 -16.70 4.06
N ALA A 263 30.27 -17.48 4.20
CA ALA A 263 29.61 -18.18 3.10
C ALA A 263 28.63 -17.24 2.37
N TYR A 264 28.35 -17.52 1.10
CA TYR A 264 27.49 -16.72 0.23
C TYR A 264 26.32 -17.53 -0.34
N SER A 265 25.19 -16.85 -0.62
CA SER A 265 24.14 -17.40 -1.49
C SER A 265 24.64 -17.38 -2.93
N LEU A 266 25.17 -18.52 -3.39
CA LEU A 266 25.74 -18.68 -4.73
C LEU A 266 25.19 -19.95 -5.38
N ASN A 267 24.90 -19.86 -6.68
CA ASN A 267 24.63 -21.03 -7.51
C ASN A 267 25.96 -21.72 -7.91
N GLU A 268 25.89 -22.98 -8.34
CA GLU A 268 27.06 -23.81 -8.71
C GLU A 268 28.04 -23.12 -9.66
N ASN A 269 27.52 -22.31 -10.59
CA ASN A 269 28.31 -21.62 -11.61
C ASN A 269 28.40 -20.10 -11.37
N GLY A 270 28.13 -19.61 -10.15
CA GLY A 270 28.22 -18.18 -9.83
C GLY A 270 29.67 -17.69 -9.86
N ASN A 271 29.95 -16.65 -10.66
CA ASN A 271 31.30 -16.11 -10.83
C ASN A 271 31.61 -14.92 -9.93
N TYR A 272 30.60 -14.19 -9.47
CA TYR A 272 30.77 -12.95 -8.73
C TYR A 272 30.13 -13.00 -7.36
N ILE A 273 30.86 -12.50 -6.35
CA ILE A 273 30.34 -12.23 -5.00
C ILE A 273 30.55 -10.77 -4.62
N GLN A 274 29.61 -10.22 -3.86
CA GLN A 274 29.81 -8.95 -3.18
C GLN A 274 30.56 -9.19 -1.88
N LEU A 275 31.77 -8.64 -1.77
CA LEU A 275 32.56 -8.73 -0.54
C LEU A 275 31.90 -7.94 0.59
N GLN A 276 31.73 -8.59 1.73
CA GLN A 276 31.35 -7.94 2.97
C GLN A 276 32.60 -7.38 3.65
N LEU A 277 32.59 -6.10 4.03
CA LEU A 277 33.76 -5.40 4.57
C LEU A 277 33.51 -4.91 5.99
N PHE A 278 34.58 -4.90 6.80
CA PHE A 278 34.62 -4.25 8.11
C PHE A 278 35.59 -3.07 8.07
N SER A 279 35.21 -1.93 8.65
CA SER A 279 36.13 -0.81 8.83
C SER A 279 37.20 -1.16 9.86
N ASN A 280 38.47 -1.02 9.49
CA ASN A 280 39.63 -1.16 10.38
C ASN A 280 39.80 0.07 11.29
N LYS A 281 39.18 1.20 10.94
CA LYS A 281 39.20 2.43 11.75
C LYS A 281 37.89 2.55 12.54
N ARG A 282 38.01 2.69 13.87
CA ARG A 282 36.89 3.09 14.73
C ARG A 282 36.64 4.59 14.48
N PRO A 283 35.40 5.03 14.23
CA PRO A 283 35.14 6.47 14.04
C PRO A 283 35.59 7.23 15.29
N GLU A 284 36.44 8.23 15.09
CA GLU A 284 36.88 9.13 16.15
C GLU A 284 35.68 9.94 16.62
N ASN A 285 35.29 9.77 17.89
CA ASN A 285 34.14 10.47 18.46
C ASN A 285 34.58 11.83 19.01
N ASN A 286 35.06 12.72 18.14
CA ASN A 286 35.33 14.11 18.47
C ASN A 286 34.03 14.90 18.42
N GLN A 287 33.10 14.59 19.32
CA GLN A 287 31.87 15.38 19.46
C GLN A 287 32.19 16.68 20.19
N MET A 288 32.24 17.78 19.44
CA MET A 288 32.04 19.10 20.02
C MET A 288 30.66 19.14 20.72
N PRO A 289 30.49 19.87 21.83
CA PRO A 289 29.19 20.07 22.45
C PRO A 289 28.19 20.56 21.40
N LYS A 290 27.06 19.86 21.24
CA LYS A 290 26.04 20.25 20.28
C LYS A 290 25.43 21.59 20.70
N SER A 291 25.64 22.64 19.91
CA SER A 291 24.77 23.81 19.94
C SER A 291 23.43 23.45 19.28
N ASN A 292 22.30 23.87 19.84
CA ASN A 292 20.96 23.72 19.23
C ASN A 292 20.74 24.71 18.06
N ALA A 293 21.79 25.10 17.35
CA ALA A 293 21.72 26.02 16.22
C ALA A 293 21.38 25.25 14.95
N GLU A 294 20.39 25.74 14.21
CA GLU A 294 20.00 25.25 12.87
C GLU A 294 20.54 26.26 11.84
N ILE A 295 21.33 25.80 10.85
CA ILE A 295 21.96 26.68 9.85
C ILE A 295 21.52 26.25 8.47
N TRP A 296 20.77 27.12 7.78
CA TRP A 296 20.23 26.81 6.45
C TRP A 296 21.11 27.42 5.36
N LYS A 297 21.37 26.66 4.29
CA LYS A 297 22.12 27.14 3.11
C LYS A 297 21.29 26.95 1.85
N THR A 298 21.34 27.90 0.92
CA THR A 298 20.58 27.85 -0.33
C THR A 298 20.96 26.70 -1.26
N ALA A 299 22.23 26.28 -1.23
CA ALA A 299 22.74 25.12 -1.98
C ALA A 299 22.81 23.84 -1.13
N GLN A 300 22.18 23.82 0.03
CA GLN A 300 22.02 22.58 0.80
C GLN A 300 21.14 21.63 0.00
N GLY A 301 21.42 20.32 0.03
CA GLY A 301 20.53 19.31 -0.55
C GLY A 301 19.18 19.26 0.18
N ALA A 302 18.67 18.05 0.48
CA ALA A 302 17.45 17.95 1.27
C ALA A 302 17.57 18.76 2.58
N MET A 303 16.61 19.66 2.84
CA MET A 303 16.59 20.51 4.03
C MET A 303 16.72 19.69 5.33
N GLU A 304 17.43 20.22 6.33
CA GLU A 304 17.84 19.49 7.56
C GLU A 304 16.67 18.81 8.29
N ARG A 305 15.48 19.42 8.21
CA ARG A 305 14.26 18.89 8.84
C ARG A 305 13.59 17.76 8.03
N ARG A 306 13.70 17.77 6.70
CA ARG A 306 13.38 16.59 5.86
C ARG A 306 14.38 15.46 6.14
N GLN A 307 15.66 15.78 6.35
CA GLN A 307 16.65 14.80 6.78
C GLN A 307 16.33 14.22 8.17
N GLU A 308 15.79 15.01 9.09
CA GLU A 308 15.44 14.54 10.44
C GLU A 308 14.29 13.53 10.46
N MET A 309 13.26 13.68 9.61
CA MET A 309 12.27 12.61 9.41
C MET A 309 12.86 11.37 8.74
N LEU A 310 13.84 11.58 7.85
CA LEU A 310 14.62 10.50 7.26
C LEU A 310 15.65 9.91 8.25
N ARG A 311 15.97 10.50 9.41
CA ARG A 311 17.00 9.95 10.34
C ARG A 311 16.62 8.58 10.93
N ASN A 312 15.34 8.19 10.89
CA ASN A 312 14.95 6.81 11.18
C ASN A 312 15.47 5.82 10.11
N SER A 313 15.65 6.29 8.87
CA SER A 313 16.55 5.67 7.90
C SER A 313 17.95 6.28 8.06
N LYS A 314 18.82 5.65 8.83
CA LYS A 314 20.25 5.96 8.75
C LYS A 314 20.75 5.60 7.35
N THR A 315 20.46 6.39 6.32
CA THR A 315 21.18 6.36 5.06
C THR A 315 22.55 6.94 5.34
N GLN A 316 23.37 6.12 5.97
CA GLN A 316 24.81 6.28 5.89
C GLN A 316 25.17 6.46 4.41
N PRO A 317 26.20 7.26 4.07
CA PRO A 317 26.74 7.27 2.73
C PRO A 317 26.85 5.82 2.25
N SER A 318 26.39 5.53 1.03
CA SER A 318 26.43 4.17 0.53
C SER A 318 27.85 3.64 0.75
N GLU A 319 27.95 2.53 1.49
CA GLU A 319 29.26 1.95 1.78
C GLU A 319 29.91 1.57 0.47
N GLN A 320 31.23 1.74 0.39
CA GLN A 320 31.97 1.25 -0.75
C GLN A 320 31.65 -0.21 -1.07
N LYS A 321 31.56 -0.53 -2.35
CA LYS A 321 31.16 -1.84 -2.85
C LYS A 321 32.28 -2.47 -3.65
N TYR A 322 32.62 -3.71 -3.30
CA TYR A 322 33.59 -4.52 -4.03
C TYR A 322 32.96 -5.84 -4.45
N ILE A 323 33.29 -6.26 -5.67
CA ILE A 323 32.98 -7.59 -6.20
C ILE A 323 34.27 -8.38 -6.29
N TYR A 324 34.20 -9.67 -5.99
CA TYR A 324 35.28 -10.61 -6.30
C TYR A 324 34.86 -11.52 -7.46
N ASP A 325 35.66 -11.53 -8.51
CA ASP A 325 35.60 -12.46 -9.64
C ASP A 325 36.33 -13.75 -9.25
N ILE A 326 35.55 -14.80 -8.98
CA ILE A 326 36.04 -16.09 -8.52
C ILE A 326 36.92 -16.76 -9.58
N LYS A 327 36.54 -16.63 -10.86
CA LYS A 327 37.21 -17.33 -11.97
C LYS A 327 38.57 -16.70 -12.28
N ASN A 328 38.62 -15.38 -12.33
CA ASN A 328 39.84 -14.63 -12.66
C ASN A 328 40.64 -14.20 -11.43
N LYS A 329 40.17 -14.54 -10.22
CA LYS A 329 40.78 -14.19 -8.93
C LYS A 329 41.08 -12.69 -8.80
N LYS A 330 40.08 -11.86 -9.12
CA LYS A 330 40.25 -10.41 -9.18
C LYS A 330 39.24 -9.70 -8.29
N VAL A 331 39.70 -8.74 -7.49
CA VAL A 331 38.84 -7.80 -6.76
C VAL A 331 38.58 -6.58 -7.63
N ILE A 332 37.31 -6.21 -7.77
CA ILE A 332 36.87 -5.01 -8.49
C ILE A 332 36.13 -4.09 -7.52
N LYS A 333 36.57 -2.83 -7.43
CA LYS A 333 35.83 -1.77 -6.75
C LYS A 333 34.73 -1.27 -7.67
N LEU A 334 33.48 -1.37 -7.24
CA LEU A 334 32.32 -0.86 -7.98
C LEU A 334 32.01 0.59 -7.62
N ALA A 335 32.09 0.92 -6.33
CA ALA A 335 31.75 2.25 -5.83
C ALA A 335 32.60 2.59 -4.61
N ALA A 336 33.05 3.84 -4.53
CA ALA A 336 33.59 4.44 -3.32
C ALA A 336 32.46 4.89 -2.38
N THR A 337 32.80 5.08 -1.11
CA THR A 337 31.85 5.54 -0.09
C THR A 337 31.22 6.87 -0.49
N GLY A 338 29.90 6.92 -0.61
CA GLY A 338 29.15 8.12 -0.98
C GLY A 338 29.21 8.52 -2.46
N GLU A 339 29.87 7.73 -3.31
CA GLU A 339 29.93 7.99 -4.76
C GLU A 339 28.53 7.96 -5.39
N PHE A 340 27.73 6.95 -5.05
CA PHE A 340 26.35 6.79 -5.50
C PHE A 340 25.40 6.73 -4.29
N ASP A 341 24.12 7.05 -4.49
CA ASP A 341 23.09 6.87 -3.46
C ASP A 341 22.73 5.39 -3.29
N GLN A 342 22.71 4.65 -4.40
CA GLN A 342 22.40 3.22 -4.42
C GLN A 342 23.20 2.49 -5.50
N VAL A 343 23.61 1.25 -5.24
CA VAL A 343 24.13 0.30 -6.23
C VAL A 343 23.24 -0.94 -6.22
N ILE A 344 22.67 -1.30 -7.38
CA ILE A 344 21.74 -2.41 -7.57
C ILE A 344 22.49 -3.59 -8.18
N ILE A 345 22.73 -4.63 -7.37
CA ILE A 345 23.51 -5.81 -7.76
C ILE A 345 22.54 -6.98 -8.01
N PRO A 346 22.56 -7.62 -9.19
CA PRO A 346 21.72 -8.78 -9.48
C PRO A 346 22.03 -9.99 -8.58
N GLU A 347 20.99 -10.78 -8.27
CA GLU A 347 21.11 -11.96 -7.40
C GLU A 347 21.74 -13.18 -8.08
N SER A 348 21.84 -13.19 -9.42
CA SER A 348 22.24 -14.36 -10.20
C SER A 348 23.68 -14.83 -9.95
N GLY A 349 24.53 -13.96 -9.39
CA GLY A 349 25.97 -14.16 -9.25
C GLY A 349 26.73 -14.16 -10.58
N ASN A 350 26.03 -13.93 -11.71
CA ASN A 350 26.55 -13.96 -13.07
C ASN A 350 25.94 -12.80 -13.86
N PHE A 351 26.65 -11.69 -13.93
CA PHE A 351 26.20 -10.46 -14.60
C PHE A 351 27.39 -9.73 -15.22
N LYS A 352 27.13 -8.92 -16.26
CA LYS A 352 28.16 -8.13 -16.97
C LYS A 352 28.42 -6.77 -16.33
N GLY A 353 27.47 -6.28 -15.55
CA GLY A 353 27.56 -5.01 -14.87
C GLY A 353 26.40 -4.83 -13.92
N VAL A 354 26.41 -3.71 -13.22
CA VAL A 354 25.42 -3.34 -12.21
C VAL A 354 24.96 -1.90 -12.43
N PHE A 355 23.80 -1.57 -11.90
CA PHE A 355 23.29 -0.19 -11.96
C PHE A 355 23.67 0.57 -10.71
N ALA A 356 23.94 1.86 -10.85
CA ALA A 356 24.04 2.78 -9.73
C ALA A 356 23.19 4.02 -9.95
N ILE A 357 22.67 4.57 -8.86
CA ILE A 357 21.74 5.70 -8.84
C ILE A 357 22.42 6.85 -8.10
N ASP A 358 22.43 8.04 -8.70
CA ASP A 358 22.93 9.27 -8.10
C ASP A 358 21.83 10.34 -8.09
N LYS A 359 21.37 10.70 -6.90
CA LYS A 359 20.32 11.71 -6.67
C LYS A 359 20.90 13.07 -6.32
N LYS A 360 22.19 13.13 -5.95
CA LYS A 360 22.85 14.35 -5.47
C LYS A 360 22.68 15.56 -6.40
N PRO A 361 22.76 15.43 -7.75
CA PRO A 361 22.59 16.57 -8.65
C PRO A 361 21.21 17.24 -8.55
N TYR A 362 20.19 16.53 -8.06
CA TYR A 362 18.79 16.97 -8.03
C TYR A 362 18.27 17.25 -6.61
N ALA A 363 19.14 17.17 -5.61
CA ALA A 363 18.73 17.23 -4.20
C ALA A 363 18.04 18.55 -3.80
N VAL A 364 18.35 19.65 -4.49
CA VAL A 364 17.72 20.96 -4.30
C VAL A 364 16.38 21.04 -5.04
N GLU A 365 16.34 20.55 -6.29
CA GLU A 365 15.17 20.61 -7.18
C GLU A 365 13.91 19.96 -6.60
N VAL A 366 14.12 18.95 -5.76
CA VAL A 366 13.08 18.21 -5.04
C VAL A 366 12.14 19.13 -4.23
N ASP A 367 12.57 20.32 -3.81
CA ASP A 367 11.72 21.27 -3.09
C ASP A 367 10.56 21.81 -3.94
N TRP A 368 10.71 21.86 -5.27
CA TRP A 368 9.68 22.30 -6.21
C TRP A 368 9.22 21.24 -7.21
N THR A 369 9.91 20.12 -7.36
CA THR A 369 9.41 19.02 -8.22
C THR A 369 8.77 17.87 -7.45
N PHE A 370 9.01 17.77 -6.13
CA PHE A 370 8.64 16.67 -5.23
C PHE A 370 9.30 15.33 -5.55
N ASN A 371 9.30 14.95 -6.83
CA ASN A 371 9.88 13.72 -7.30
C ASN A 371 11.41 13.76 -7.27
N GLU A 372 12.00 12.73 -6.67
CA GLU A 372 13.44 12.56 -6.66
C GLU A 372 13.91 12.09 -8.04
N ARG A 373 14.49 13.01 -8.80
CA ARG A 373 15.21 12.69 -10.03
C ARG A 373 16.57 12.07 -9.72
N SER A 374 17.06 11.27 -10.66
CA SER A 374 18.38 10.65 -10.52
C SER A 374 19.10 10.48 -11.85
N ASP A 375 20.43 10.50 -11.77
CA ASP A 375 21.29 9.98 -12.81
C ASP A 375 21.46 8.47 -12.61
N ILE A 376 21.46 7.73 -13.72
CA ILE A 376 21.67 6.28 -13.70
C ILE A 376 23.00 5.99 -14.38
N TYR A 377 23.79 5.15 -13.70
CA TYR A 377 25.08 4.67 -14.18
C TYR A 377 25.05 3.16 -14.39
N TRP A 378 25.77 2.70 -15.42
CA TRP A 378 26.16 1.32 -15.60
C TRP A 378 27.61 1.15 -15.17
N ILE A 379 27.88 0.19 -14.28
CA ILE A 379 29.22 -0.14 -13.82
C ILE A 379 29.59 -1.50 -14.39
N ASP A 380 30.58 -1.53 -15.28
CA ASP A 380 31.12 -2.78 -15.82
C ASP A 380 31.86 -3.54 -14.71
N VAL A 381 31.47 -4.78 -14.44
CA VAL A 381 32.01 -5.51 -13.27
C VAL A 381 33.39 -6.11 -13.51
N ALA A 382 33.86 -6.22 -14.76
CA ALA A 382 35.20 -6.71 -15.05
C ALA A 382 36.26 -5.61 -14.83
N THR A 383 35.87 -4.36 -15.05
CA THR A 383 36.76 -3.20 -15.01
C THR A 383 36.52 -2.26 -13.82
N GLY A 384 35.31 -2.23 -13.26
CA GLY A 384 34.87 -1.25 -12.26
C GLY A 384 34.55 0.12 -12.86
N LYS A 385 34.59 0.27 -14.19
CA LYS A 385 34.35 1.55 -14.85
C LYS A 385 32.85 1.88 -14.81
N SER A 386 32.51 3.01 -14.19
CA SER A 386 31.17 3.58 -14.22
C SER A 386 30.97 4.43 -15.49
N THR A 387 29.79 4.31 -16.11
CA THR A 387 29.37 5.10 -17.28
C THR A 387 27.96 5.61 -17.03
N LYS A 388 27.76 6.93 -17.09
CA LYS A 388 26.41 7.50 -16.99
C LYS A 388 25.62 7.11 -18.25
N ILE A 389 24.46 6.49 -18.06
CA ILE A 389 23.59 6.01 -19.14
C ILE A 389 22.27 6.78 -19.22
N LEU A 390 21.83 7.40 -18.12
CA LEU A 390 20.67 8.30 -18.08
C LEU A 390 20.96 9.49 -17.18
N THR A 391 20.35 10.63 -17.52
CA THR A 391 20.48 11.89 -16.78
C THR A 391 19.10 12.38 -16.36
N GLY A 392 18.91 12.61 -15.06
CA GLY A 392 17.74 13.30 -14.50
C GLY A 392 16.40 12.62 -14.78
N VAL A 393 16.36 11.29 -14.68
CA VAL A 393 15.14 10.49 -14.90
C VAL A 393 14.31 10.37 -13.63
N PHE A 394 12.99 10.21 -13.81
CA PHE A 394 12.05 9.97 -12.72
C PHE A 394 11.59 8.50 -12.69
N GLY A 395 11.46 7.95 -11.49
CA GLY A 395 11.07 6.56 -11.28
C GLY A 395 12.28 5.61 -11.14
N GLY A 396 11.98 4.34 -10.91
CA GLY A 396 12.97 3.30 -10.69
C GLY A 396 13.17 2.41 -11.92
N ILE A 397 14.27 1.66 -11.91
CA ILE A 397 14.54 0.62 -12.90
C ILE A 397 14.06 -0.72 -12.34
N SER A 398 13.34 -1.48 -13.16
CA SER A 398 13.01 -2.88 -12.88
C SER A 398 14.01 -3.79 -13.59
N LEU A 399 14.79 -4.55 -12.83
CA LEU A 399 15.72 -5.53 -13.38
C LEU A 399 15.03 -6.87 -13.62
N ASN A 400 15.45 -7.55 -14.68
CA ASN A 400 15.14 -8.97 -14.81
C ASN A 400 16.02 -9.78 -13.83
N PRO A 401 15.60 -10.99 -13.41
CA PRO A 401 16.33 -11.80 -12.43
C PRO A 401 17.81 -12.08 -12.78
N GLN A 402 18.15 -12.12 -14.07
CA GLN A 402 19.48 -12.40 -14.58
C GLN A 402 20.38 -11.16 -14.63
N GLY A 403 19.82 -9.96 -14.52
CA GLY A 403 20.54 -8.69 -14.63
C GLY A 403 21.01 -8.35 -16.06
N THR A 404 20.45 -8.99 -17.08
CA THR A 404 20.78 -8.73 -18.50
C THR A 404 19.96 -7.60 -19.10
N PHE A 405 18.75 -7.39 -18.57
CA PHE A 405 17.79 -6.37 -19.00
C PHE A 405 17.32 -5.53 -17.83
N ALA A 406 17.04 -4.26 -18.13
CA ALA A 406 16.48 -3.31 -17.18
C ALA A 406 15.40 -2.48 -17.84
N VAL A 407 14.20 -2.46 -17.30
CA VAL A 407 13.06 -1.72 -17.86
C VAL A 407 12.81 -0.46 -17.04
N MET A 408 12.56 0.64 -17.74
CA MET A 408 12.27 1.94 -17.14
C MET A 408 11.23 2.67 -17.97
N TYR A 409 10.34 3.39 -17.31
CA TYR A 409 9.38 4.27 -17.96
C TYR A 409 10.02 5.64 -18.21
N ASP A 410 10.01 6.11 -19.46
CA ASP A 410 10.38 7.48 -19.80
C ASP A 410 9.13 8.36 -19.68
N GLU A 411 9.06 9.20 -18.64
CA GLU A 411 7.87 10.02 -18.38
C GLU A 411 7.64 11.12 -19.43
N LYS A 412 8.70 11.55 -20.11
CA LYS A 412 8.64 12.62 -21.12
C LYS A 412 8.08 12.09 -22.43
N GLN A 413 8.52 10.91 -22.82
CA GLN A 413 8.07 10.23 -24.03
C GLN A 413 6.81 9.39 -23.80
N LYS A 414 6.44 9.11 -22.54
CA LYS A 414 5.33 8.24 -22.12
C LYS A 414 5.45 6.81 -22.66
N VAL A 415 6.66 6.25 -22.63
CA VAL A 415 6.98 4.92 -23.18
C VAL A 415 7.79 4.10 -22.21
N TRP A 416 7.65 2.77 -22.30
CA TRP A 416 8.55 1.84 -21.64
C TRP A 416 9.77 1.58 -22.50
N THR A 417 10.94 1.68 -21.88
CA THR A 417 12.23 1.42 -22.50
C THR A 417 12.93 0.25 -21.81
N VAL A 418 13.76 -0.47 -22.56
CA VAL A 418 14.64 -1.52 -22.04
C VAL A 418 16.10 -1.17 -22.28
N PHE A 419 16.93 -1.27 -21.26
CA PHE A 419 18.37 -1.34 -21.37
C PHE A 419 18.80 -2.78 -21.63
N ASP A 420 19.56 -2.99 -22.69
CA ASP A 420 20.22 -4.26 -23.01
C ASP A 420 21.72 -4.13 -22.73
N SER A 421 22.22 -4.90 -21.75
CA SER A 421 23.63 -4.90 -21.34
C SER A 421 24.63 -5.24 -22.45
N SER A 422 24.20 -5.87 -23.55
CA SER A 422 25.06 -6.15 -24.70
C SER A 422 25.30 -4.93 -25.60
N SER A 423 24.29 -4.06 -25.73
CA SER A 423 24.33 -2.86 -26.57
C SER A 423 24.62 -1.58 -25.78
N MET A 424 24.38 -1.61 -24.47
CA MET A 424 24.41 -0.45 -23.56
C MET A 424 23.49 0.69 -24.01
N GLN A 425 22.38 0.37 -24.67
CA GLN A 425 21.40 1.35 -25.14
C GLN A 425 20.02 1.05 -24.58
N PHE A 426 19.26 2.13 -24.34
CA PHE A 426 17.82 2.02 -24.09
C PHE A 426 17.07 1.96 -25.42
N LYS A 427 16.12 1.04 -25.53
CA LYS A 427 15.24 0.90 -26.69
C LYS A 427 13.78 0.98 -26.24
N ASN A 428 12.95 1.71 -26.98
CA ASN A 428 11.52 1.74 -26.74
C ASN A 428 10.90 0.37 -27.05
N ILE A 429 10.38 -0.30 -26.03
CA ILE A 429 9.73 -1.61 -26.16
C ILE A 429 8.22 -1.50 -26.27
N SER A 430 7.61 -0.43 -25.75
CA SER A 430 6.17 -0.23 -25.84
C SER A 430 5.70 0.26 -27.21
N ALA A 431 6.60 0.69 -28.11
CA ALA A 431 6.26 0.99 -29.51
C ALA A 431 5.63 -0.21 -30.25
N GLN A 432 5.83 -1.43 -29.72
CA GLN A 432 5.25 -2.67 -30.21
C GLN A 432 3.81 -2.90 -29.74
N ILE A 433 3.31 -2.08 -28.81
CA ILE A 433 1.95 -2.15 -28.28
C ILE A 433 1.10 -1.14 -29.05
N PRO A 434 -0.03 -1.54 -29.65
CA PRO A 434 -0.85 -0.64 -30.48
C PRO A 434 -1.69 0.36 -29.67
N PHE A 435 -1.51 0.40 -28.34
CA PHE A 435 -2.30 1.22 -27.41
C PHE A 435 -1.38 1.99 -26.45
N PRO A 436 -1.83 3.15 -25.93
CA PRO A 436 -1.09 3.90 -24.93
C PRO A 436 -0.82 3.07 -23.66
N VAL A 437 0.40 3.18 -23.16
CA VAL A 437 0.86 2.57 -21.90
C VAL A 437 0.87 3.57 -20.73
N SER A 438 0.35 4.77 -20.99
CA SER A 438 0.23 5.88 -20.05
C SER A 438 -1.23 6.27 -19.81
N ASP A 439 -1.55 6.60 -18.57
CA ASP A 439 -2.80 7.18 -18.14
C ASP A 439 -2.76 8.71 -18.27
N ASP A 440 -3.42 9.21 -19.31
CA ASP A 440 -3.55 10.66 -19.54
C ASP A 440 -4.59 11.32 -18.61
N ASN A 441 -5.31 10.55 -17.79
CA ASN A 441 -6.21 11.10 -16.76
C ASN A 441 -5.48 11.51 -15.47
N VAL A 442 -4.19 11.15 -15.34
CA VAL A 442 -3.31 11.61 -14.26
C VAL A 442 -2.76 12.99 -14.66
N ASP A 443 -3.16 14.02 -13.92
CA ASP A 443 -2.86 15.41 -14.24
C ASP A 443 -1.85 16.08 -13.29
N MET A 444 -1.05 15.30 -12.55
CA MET A 444 0.05 15.77 -11.69
C MET A 444 1.41 15.40 -12.28
N LYS A 445 2.33 16.37 -12.42
CA LYS A 445 3.72 16.16 -12.89
C LYS A 445 4.56 15.33 -11.91
N SER A 446 4.22 15.37 -10.62
CA SER A 446 4.87 14.56 -9.58
C SER A 446 4.48 13.08 -9.65
N ALA A 447 3.37 12.76 -10.32
CA ALA A 447 2.85 11.40 -10.43
C ALA A 447 3.43 10.65 -11.64
N ASN A 448 3.59 9.33 -11.49
CA ASN A 448 3.94 8.47 -12.61
C ASN A 448 2.67 8.18 -13.43
N THR A 449 2.70 8.51 -14.72
CA THR A 449 1.57 8.31 -15.63
C THR A 449 1.51 6.89 -16.20
N ALA A 450 2.48 6.02 -15.97
CA ALA A 450 2.45 4.66 -16.53
C ALA A 450 1.34 3.80 -15.91
N TYR A 451 0.64 2.99 -16.72
CA TYR A 451 -0.25 1.94 -16.19
C TYR A 451 0.51 0.82 -15.45
N GLY A 452 1.84 0.77 -15.59
CA GLY A 452 2.73 -0.14 -14.87
C GLY A 452 3.15 -1.38 -15.67
N ILE A 453 3.87 -2.27 -14.99
CA ILE A 453 4.26 -3.59 -15.49
C ILE A 453 3.78 -4.68 -14.53
N ALA A 454 3.40 -5.84 -15.06
CA ALA A 454 2.96 -6.97 -14.23
C ALA A 454 4.14 -7.78 -13.69
N GLY A 455 5.25 -7.88 -14.42
CA GLY A 455 6.41 -8.71 -14.07
C GLY A 455 7.12 -9.29 -15.29
N TRP A 456 7.79 -10.42 -15.10
CA TRP A 456 8.61 -11.08 -16.13
C TRP A 456 8.20 -12.53 -16.37
N LEU A 457 8.37 -13.00 -17.62
CA LEU A 457 8.18 -14.37 -18.07
C LEU A 457 9.49 -14.90 -18.68
N ASN A 458 9.53 -16.19 -19.04
CA ASN A 458 10.60 -16.78 -19.83
C ASN A 458 11.98 -16.60 -19.20
N ASN A 459 12.07 -16.89 -17.89
CA ASN A 459 13.25 -16.62 -17.06
C ASN A 459 13.79 -15.19 -17.25
N GLY A 460 12.93 -14.17 -17.19
CA GLY A 460 13.36 -12.77 -17.28
C GLY A 460 13.59 -12.24 -18.70
N ASN A 461 13.31 -13.02 -19.75
CA ASN A 461 13.49 -12.57 -21.14
C ASN A 461 12.25 -11.90 -21.73
N THR A 462 11.11 -11.95 -21.05
CA THR A 462 9.87 -11.34 -21.54
C THR A 462 9.28 -10.47 -20.45
N VAL A 463 8.96 -9.21 -20.75
CA VAL A 463 8.31 -8.29 -19.80
C VAL A 463 6.82 -8.18 -20.10
N VAL A 464 6.00 -8.08 -19.06
CA VAL A 464 4.55 -7.88 -19.20
C VAL A 464 4.19 -6.43 -18.83
N ILE A 465 3.72 -5.67 -19.82
CA ILE A 465 3.35 -4.26 -19.70
C ILE A 465 1.83 -4.12 -19.69
N TYR A 466 1.30 -3.23 -18.84
CA TYR A 466 -0.11 -2.88 -18.89
C TYR A 466 -0.37 -1.77 -19.91
N ASP A 467 -1.43 -1.93 -20.69
CA ASP A 467 -2.16 -0.75 -21.20
C ASP A 467 -3.35 -0.46 -20.25
N GLU A 468 -4.25 0.46 -20.64
CA GLU A 468 -5.44 0.79 -19.84
C GLU A 468 -6.21 -0.46 -19.37
N PHE A 469 -6.40 -1.45 -20.26
CA PHE A 469 -7.28 -2.59 -20.04
C PHE A 469 -6.58 -3.95 -19.93
N ASP A 470 -5.50 -4.15 -20.66
CA ASP A 470 -4.96 -5.46 -21.03
C ASP A 470 -3.45 -5.59 -20.72
N MET A 471 -2.97 -6.83 -20.77
CA MET A 471 -1.60 -7.21 -20.43
C MET A 471 -0.84 -7.66 -21.67
N TRP A 472 0.28 -7.01 -21.98
CA TRP A 472 1.09 -7.24 -23.17
C TRP A 472 2.43 -7.87 -22.82
N ALA A 473 2.72 -9.05 -23.37
CA ALA A 473 4.00 -9.71 -23.24
C ALA A 473 4.93 -9.31 -24.39
N ILE A 474 6.09 -8.74 -24.05
CA ILE A 474 7.12 -8.29 -24.98
C ILE A 474 8.38 -9.12 -24.78
N ASP A 475 8.75 -9.92 -25.78
CA ASP A 475 9.98 -10.71 -25.77
C ASP A 475 11.19 -9.84 -26.10
N LEU A 476 12.13 -9.75 -25.15
CA LEU A 476 13.29 -8.88 -25.24
C LEU A 476 14.42 -9.50 -26.07
N LEU A 477 14.33 -10.80 -26.38
CA LEU A 477 15.22 -11.47 -27.33
C LEU A 477 14.75 -11.32 -28.79
N ASN A 478 13.58 -10.73 -29.01
CA ASN A 478 12.95 -10.57 -30.33
C ASN A 478 12.79 -11.90 -31.09
N GLN A 479 12.63 -13.02 -30.38
CA GLN A 479 12.37 -14.33 -30.97
C GLN A 479 10.88 -14.53 -31.24
N LYS A 480 10.02 -13.79 -30.52
CA LYS A 480 8.56 -13.80 -30.69
C LYS A 480 8.03 -12.38 -30.88
N ALA A 481 7.01 -12.26 -31.73
CA ALA A 481 6.23 -11.03 -31.86
C ALA A 481 5.51 -10.70 -30.52
N PRO A 482 5.26 -9.42 -30.23
CA PRO A 482 4.48 -9.00 -29.07
C PRO A 482 3.09 -9.63 -29.10
N TYR A 483 2.57 -10.03 -27.93
CA TYR A 483 1.23 -10.61 -27.84
C TYR A 483 0.52 -10.22 -26.54
N THR A 484 -0.81 -10.15 -26.59
CA THR A 484 -1.64 -9.92 -25.41
C THR A 484 -1.89 -11.24 -24.67
N LEU A 485 -1.63 -11.26 -23.36
CA LEU A 485 -1.96 -12.39 -22.49
C LEU A 485 -3.46 -12.54 -22.28
N THR A 486 -4.19 -11.43 -22.38
CA THR A 486 -5.63 -11.35 -22.10
C THR A 486 -6.49 -11.45 -23.37
N LYS A 487 -5.89 -11.54 -24.57
CA LYS A 487 -6.60 -11.56 -25.87
C LYS A 487 -7.58 -10.39 -26.05
N GLU A 488 -7.21 -9.23 -25.53
CA GLU A 488 -8.02 -8.00 -25.50
C GLU A 488 -9.37 -8.16 -24.78
N TYR A 489 -9.49 -9.15 -23.89
CA TYR A 489 -10.71 -9.34 -23.11
C TYR A 489 -11.04 -8.07 -22.31
N GLY A 490 -10.04 -7.44 -21.70
CA GLY A 490 -10.22 -6.24 -20.88
C GLY A 490 -10.86 -5.12 -21.70
N ARG A 491 -10.23 -4.76 -22.82
CA ARG A 491 -10.68 -3.66 -23.69
C ARG A 491 -12.05 -3.90 -24.29
N LYS A 492 -12.35 -5.13 -24.73
CA LYS A 492 -13.67 -5.51 -25.28
C LYS A 492 -14.79 -5.39 -24.26
N ASN A 493 -14.48 -5.65 -22.99
CA ASN A 493 -15.47 -5.62 -21.90
C ASN A 493 -15.37 -4.37 -21.02
N LYS A 494 -14.50 -3.39 -21.36
CA LYS A 494 -14.25 -2.18 -20.56
C LYS A 494 -13.81 -2.46 -19.11
N ILE A 495 -13.05 -3.54 -18.94
CA ILE A 495 -12.51 -4.01 -17.65
C ILE A 495 -11.00 -3.81 -17.63
N ALA A 496 -10.49 -2.99 -16.70
CA ALA A 496 -9.06 -2.86 -16.46
C ALA A 496 -8.56 -4.07 -15.66
N LEU A 497 -7.82 -4.97 -16.32
CA LEU A 497 -7.28 -6.18 -15.70
C LEU A 497 -5.89 -5.92 -15.13
N ARG A 498 -5.69 -6.22 -13.85
CA ARG A 498 -4.42 -6.10 -13.14
C ARG A 498 -4.11 -7.38 -12.36
N TYR A 499 -2.82 -7.68 -12.20
CA TYR A 499 -2.38 -8.78 -11.34
C TYR A 499 -2.58 -8.38 -9.87
N GLY A 500 -3.23 -9.25 -9.10
CA GLY A 500 -3.81 -8.93 -7.80
C GLY A 500 -3.02 -9.41 -6.58
N GLU A 501 -1.72 -9.14 -6.54
CA GLU A 501 -0.85 -9.18 -5.35
C GLU A 501 0.17 -8.04 -5.54
N GLU A 502 0.58 -7.35 -4.46
CA GLU A 502 1.46 -6.17 -4.51
C GLU A 502 2.75 -6.42 -5.30
N GLY A 503 2.72 -6.19 -6.61
CA GLY A 503 3.86 -6.15 -7.51
C GLY A 503 4.50 -7.52 -7.80
N PHE A 504 4.76 -7.76 -9.09
CA PHE A 504 5.68 -8.79 -9.61
C PHE A 504 5.13 -10.22 -9.75
N ILE A 505 4.71 -10.53 -10.98
CA ILE A 505 4.72 -11.91 -11.48
C ILE A 505 6.18 -12.29 -11.73
N GLY A 506 6.85 -12.86 -10.73
CA GLY A 506 8.24 -13.30 -10.86
C GLY A 506 8.42 -14.62 -11.60
N ASP A 507 7.35 -15.39 -11.73
CA ASP A 507 7.39 -16.73 -12.31
C ASP A 507 6.01 -17.12 -12.85
N PHE A 508 5.60 -16.49 -13.94
CA PHE A 508 4.38 -16.90 -14.66
C PHE A 508 4.52 -18.27 -15.29
N GLU A 509 5.75 -18.67 -15.66
CA GLU A 509 6.02 -19.92 -16.38
C GLU A 509 5.62 -21.14 -15.57
N ASN A 510 5.78 -21.09 -14.24
CA ASN A 510 5.42 -22.20 -13.36
C ASN A 510 3.98 -22.13 -12.83
N ARG A 511 3.20 -21.08 -13.16
CA ARG A 511 1.81 -20.93 -12.71
C ARG A 511 0.83 -21.33 -13.81
N LYS A 512 0.07 -22.41 -13.58
CA LYS A 512 -0.99 -22.87 -14.49
C LYS A 512 -2.13 -21.86 -14.65
N THR A 513 -2.40 -21.10 -13.58
CA THR A 513 -3.49 -20.13 -13.52
C THR A 513 -3.07 -18.94 -12.66
N VAL A 514 -3.48 -17.73 -13.07
CA VAL A 514 -3.18 -16.47 -12.39
C VAL A 514 -4.48 -15.76 -12.03
N THR A 515 -4.62 -15.29 -10.79
CA THR A 515 -5.75 -14.47 -10.35
C THR A 515 -5.51 -13.01 -10.72
N LEU A 516 -6.53 -12.37 -11.29
CA LEU A 516 -6.52 -10.96 -11.69
C LEU A 516 -7.66 -10.22 -10.99
N VAL A 517 -7.43 -8.95 -10.67
CA VAL A 517 -8.47 -7.99 -10.28
C VAL A 517 -8.89 -7.23 -11.53
N GLY A 518 -10.18 -7.19 -11.82
CA GLY A 518 -10.76 -6.42 -12.91
C GLY A 518 -11.56 -5.24 -12.38
N PHE A 519 -11.31 -4.03 -12.88
CA PHE A 519 -12.12 -2.85 -12.60
C PHE A 519 -13.03 -2.51 -13.79
N ASP A 520 -14.34 -2.60 -13.58
CA ASP A 520 -15.36 -2.21 -14.55
C ASP A 520 -15.45 -0.68 -14.61
N THR A 521 -15.00 -0.10 -15.71
CA THR A 521 -14.95 1.35 -15.89
C THR A 521 -16.31 2.00 -16.06
N GLN A 522 -17.36 1.23 -16.40
CA GLN A 522 -18.73 1.71 -16.58
C GLN A 522 -19.49 1.69 -15.25
N HIS A 523 -19.43 0.56 -14.53
CA HIS A 523 -20.16 0.39 -13.26
C HIS A 523 -19.34 0.75 -12.02
N LYS A 524 -18.03 1.05 -12.22
CA LYS A 524 -17.08 1.39 -11.15
C LYS A 524 -16.97 0.28 -10.10
N SER A 525 -17.10 -0.98 -10.52
CA SER A 525 -17.06 -2.15 -9.64
C SER A 525 -15.81 -2.99 -9.87
N LYS A 526 -15.33 -3.64 -8.80
CA LYS A 526 -14.17 -4.54 -8.82
C LYS A 526 -14.62 -6.00 -8.79
N GLY A 527 -14.01 -6.83 -9.63
CA GLY A 527 -14.27 -8.26 -9.70
C GLY A 527 -13.01 -9.11 -9.80
N ILE A 528 -13.17 -10.41 -9.65
CA ILE A 528 -12.10 -11.42 -9.68
C ILE A 528 -12.18 -12.21 -10.99
N TYR A 529 -11.03 -12.31 -11.66
CA TYR A 529 -10.85 -13.00 -12.93
C TYR A 529 -9.68 -13.99 -12.80
N LYS A 530 -9.66 -15.00 -13.67
CA LYS A 530 -8.55 -15.94 -13.79
C LYS A 530 -8.02 -15.94 -15.21
N LEU A 531 -6.71 -15.92 -15.34
CA LEU A 531 -5.97 -16.13 -16.57
C LEU A 531 -5.35 -17.53 -16.55
N ALA A 532 -5.76 -18.39 -17.47
CA ALA A 532 -5.15 -19.71 -17.67
C ALA A 532 -4.68 -19.82 -19.12
N GLY A 533 -3.36 -19.90 -19.33
CA GLY A 533 -2.77 -19.72 -20.65
C GLY A 533 -3.07 -18.32 -21.19
N ASN A 534 -4.00 -18.24 -22.15
CA ASN A 534 -4.48 -16.98 -22.74
C ASN A 534 -5.99 -16.80 -22.67
N THR A 535 -6.65 -17.58 -21.81
CA THR A 535 -8.10 -17.53 -21.60
C THR A 535 -8.39 -16.78 -20.30
N ILE A 536 -9.20 -15.73 -20.41
CA ILE A 536 -9.75 -15.01 -19.26
C ILE A 536 -11.12 -15.57 -18.90
N THR A 537 -11.23 -16.04 -17.66
CA THR A 537 -12.50 -16.46 -17.07
C THR A 537 -12.91 -15.45 -16.00
N LYS A 538 -14.09 -14.86 -16.15
CA LYS A 538 -14.75 -14.10 -15.08
C LYS A 538 -15.14 -15.08 -13.98
N VAL A 539 -14.43 -15.05 -12.86
CA VAL A 539 -14.67 -15.97 -11.73
C VAL A 539 -15.79 -15.44 -10.88
N PHE A 540 -15.68 -14.17 -10.46
CA PHE A 540 -16.73 -13.52 -9.70
C PHE A 540 -16.66 -12.00 -9.83
N ALA A 541 -17.63 -11.43 -10.53
CA ALA A 541 -17.77 -9.99 -10.69
C ALA A 541 -19.26 -9.62 -10.73
N ASN A 542 -19.61 -8.46 -10.20
CA ASN A 542 -20.96 -7.94 -10.18
C ASN A 542 -20.93 -6.41 -10.42
N PRO A 543 -21.84 -5.84 -11.21
CA PRO A 543 -21.87 -4.39 -11.44
C PRO A 543 -22.25 -3.58 -10.19
N ASP A 544 -22.93 -4.17 -9.21
CA ASP A 544 -23.53 -3.45 -8.07
C ASP A 544 -22.64 -3.38 -6.83
N TYR A 545 -21.50 -4.09 -6.83
CA TYR A 545 -20.57 -4.13 -5.69
C TYR A 545 -19.16 -4.56 -6.08
N ASN A 546 -18.19 -4.10 -5.30
CA ASN A 546 -16.81 -4.59 -5.32
C ASN A 546 -16.72 -5.97 -4.67
N VAL A 547 -15.85 -6.83 -5.21
CA VAL A 547 -15.41 -8.09 -4.60
C VAL A 547 -13.93 -8.00 -4.26
N ARG A 548 -13.57 -8.31 -3.03
CA ARG A 548 -12.18 -8.32 -2.55
C ARG A 548 -11.82 -9.67 -1.94
N ILE A 549 -10.71 -10.26 -2.39
CA ILE A 549 -10.13 -11.44 -1.74
C ILE A 549 -9.45 -10.97 -0.45
N GLU A 550 -9.80 -11.60 0.67
CA GLU A 550 -9.24 -11.32 2.00
C GLU A 550 -8.16 -12.33 2.38
N ALA A 551 -8.34 -13.61 1.99
CA ALA A 551 -7.35 -14.66 2.13
C ALA A 551 -7.65 -15.84 1.19
N VAL A 552 -6.63 -16.57 0.79
CA VAL A 552 -6.74 -17.85 0.07
C VAL A 552 -6.15 -18.94 0.96
N SER A 553 -6.71 -20.15 0.95
CA SER A 553 -6.15 -21.26 1.72
C SER A 553 -4.84 -21.71 1.09
N ALA A 554 -3.87 -22.12 1.89
CA ALA A 554 -2.54 -22.51 1.37
C ALA A 554 -2.56 -23.73 0.44
N ASP A 555 -3.64 -24.52 0.45
CA ASP A 555 -3.89 -25.60 -0.52
C ASP A 555 -4.72 -25.18 -1.75
N ASP A 556 -4.99 -23.87 -1.93
CA ASP A 556 -5.76 -23.27 -3.01
C ASP A 556 -7.19 -23.82 -3.17
N SER A 557 -7.75 -24.46 -2.15
CA SER A 557 -9.10 -25.05 -2.21
C SER A 557 -10.22 -24.04 -1.93
N SER A 558 -9.94 -23.03 -1.11
CA SER A 558 -10.95 -22.14 -0.55
C SER A 558 -10.49 -20.68 -0.52
N VAL A 559 -11.46 -19.78 -0.47
CA VAL A 559 -11.23 -18.33 -0.43
C VAL A 559 -12.11 -17.67 0.62
N LEU A 560 -11.52 -16.77 1.38
CA LEU A 560 -12.20 -15.80 2.21
C LEU A 560 -12.24 -14.47 1.43
N PHE A 561 -13.42 -13.88 1.30
CA PHE A 561 -13.61 -12.67 0.51
C PHE A 561 -14.69 -11.77 1.12
N SER A 562 -14.77 -10.53 0.66
CA SER A 562 -15.80 -9.57 1.04
C SER A 562 -16.49 -9.00 -0.21
N LYS A 563 -17.73 -8.53 -0.02
CA LYS A 563 -18.53 -7.81 -1.02
C LYS A 563 -18.84 -6.44 -0.43
N GLU A 564 -18.67 -5.36 -1.19
CA GLU A 564 -18.97 -4.02 -0.68
C GLU A 564 -19.57 -3.10 -1.74
N SER A 565 -20.48 -2.24 -1.30
CA SER A 565 -20.99 -1.07 -2.02
C SER A 565 -21.39 -0.02 -0.99
N TYR A 566 -21.93 1.13 -1.39
CA TYR A 566 -22.46 2.09 -0.41
C TYR A 566 -23.50 1.45 0.54
N THR A 567 -24.30 0.49 0.06
CA THR A 567 -25.37 -0.16 0.85
C THR A 567 -24.98 -1.52 1.41
N ILE A 568 -23.87 -2.12 0.95
CA ILE A 568 -23.43 -3.46 1.34
C ILE A 568 -22.18 -3.34 2.21
N PHE A 569 -22.32 -3.64 3.50
CA PHE A 569 -21.18 -3.74 4.41
C PHE A 569 -20.25 -4.89 4.00
N PRO A 570 -18.90 -4.72 4.06
CA PRO A 570 -17.90 -5.76 3.74
C PRO A 570 -17.84 -6.89 4.78
N ASP A 571 -18.95 -7.59 4.98
CA ASP A 571 -18.99 -8.85 5.72
C ASP A 571 -18.10 -9.90 5.06
N LEU A 572 -17.57 -10.81 5.86
CA LEU A 572 -16.79 -11.94 5.38
C LEU A 572 -17.70 -13.00 4.77
N TRP A 573 -17.25 -13.50 3.63
CA TRP A 573 -17.80 -14.64 2.93
C TRP A 573 -16.70 -15.69 2.77
N TRP A 574 -17.07 -16.94 2.93
CA TRP A 574 -16.25 -18.08 2.54
C TRP A 574 -16.79 -18.65 1.24
N GLY A 575 -15.90 -19.17 0.39
CA GLY A 575 -16.30 -19.95 -0.77
C GLY A 575 -15.22 -20.90 -1.23
N THR A 576 -15.56 -21.73 -2.22
CA THR A 576 -14.55 -22.53 -2.94
C THR A 576 -13.66 -21.60 -3.76
N ALA A 577 -12.45 -22.03 -4.13
CA ALA A 577 -11.53 -21.21 -4.94
C ALA A 577 -12.07 -20.81 -6.33
N ALA A 578 -13.17 -21.41 -6.78
CA ALA A 578 -13.92 -21.04 -7.99
C ALA A 578 -15.16 -20.18 -7.70
N PHE A 579 -15.40 -19.81 -6.44
CA PHE A 579 -16.55 -19.03 -5.97
C PHE A 579 -17.92 -19.65 -6.27
N GLY A 580 -17.97 -20.94 -6.62
CA GLY A 580 -19.22 -21.63 -6.98
C GLY A 580 -20.13 -21.88 -5.77
N SER A 581 -19.58 -22.41 -4.68
CA SER A 581 -20.26 -22.47 -3.38
C SER A 581 -19.78 -21.30 -2.53
N GLN A 582 -20.71 -20.56 -1.94
CA GLN A 582 -20.44 -19.37 -1.13
C GLN A 582 -21.31 -19.39 0.13
N GLN A 583 -20.77 -18.84 1.22
CA GLN A 583 -21.53 -18.61 2.43
C GLN A 583 -21.10 -17.32 3.12
N LYS A 584 -22.08 -16.51 3.53
CA LYS A 584 -21.88 -15.37 4.43
C LYS A 584 -21.49 -15.88 5.83
N ILE A 585 -20.34 -15.45 6.32
CA ILE A 585 -19.77 -15.88 7.60
C ILE A 585 -20.13 -14.90 8.71
N THR A 586 -20.11 -13.60 8.40
CA THR A 586 -20.41 -12.55 9.37
C THR A 586 -21.66 -11.78 8.99
N ASP A 587 -22.27 -11.18 9.99
CA ASP A 587 -23.29 -10.15 9.83
C ASP A 587 -23.01 -9.13 10.94
N ILE A 588 -21.96 -8.32 10.75
CA ILE A 588 -21.35 -7.53 11.84
C ILE A 588 -22.18 -6.32 12.23
N ASN A 589 -22.80 -5.66 11.25
CA ASN A 589 -23.61 -4.46 11.46
C ASN A 589 -25.07 -4.64 11.02
N PRO A 590 -25.81 -5.63 11.58
CA PRO A 590 -27.20 -5.86 11.19
C PRO A 590 -28.11 -4.68 11.51
N GLN A 591 -27.70 -3.79 12.43
CA GLN A 591 -28.40 -2.56 12.79
C GLN A 591 -28.48 -1.56 11.65
N GLN A 592 -27.66 -1.66 10.59
CA GLN A 592 -27.74 -0.73 9.44
C GLN A 592 -29.15 -0.64 8.85
N LYS A 593 -29.90 -1.74 8.83
CA LYS A 593 -31.28 -1.77 8.31
C LYS A 593 -32.26 -0.89 9.09
N GLU A 594 -31.91 -0.53 10.33
CA GLU A 594 -32.72 0.33 11.21
C GLU A 594 -32.50 1.82 10.91
N TYR A 595 -31.46 2.16 10.14
CA TYR A 595 -31.10 3.53 9.77
C TYR A 595 -31.54 3.86 8.35
N ALA A 596 -31.89 5.12 8.11
CA ALA A 596 -32.27 5.67 6.81
C ALA A 596 -31.03 5.83 5.89
N TRP A 597 -30.32 4.73 5.64
CA TRP A 597 -28.97 4.71 5.04
C TRP A 597 -28.87 5.35 3.65
N GLY A 598 -29.92 5.21 2.84
CA GLY A 598 -29.95 5.73 1.48
C GLY A 598 -29.30 4.81 0.45
N THR A 599 -29.03 5.37 -0.74
CA THR A 599 -28.43 4.68 -1.89
C THR A 599 -27.39 5.57 -2.58
N SER A 600 -26.54 5.00 -3.43
CA SER A 600 -25.63 5.75 -4.31
C SER A 600 -25.98 5.51 -5.78
N LYS A 601 -25.67 6.48 -6.64
CA LYS A 601 -25.72 6.31 -8.10
C LYS A 601 -24.64 7.16 -8.78
N LEU A 602 -24.19 6.70 -9.94
CA LEU A 602 -23.37 7.51 -10.85
C LEU A 602 -24.28 8.42 -11.67
N VAL A 603 -23.91 9.69 -11.81
CA VAL A 603 -24.55 10.63 -12.74
C VAL A 603 -23.53 11.16 -13.75
N THR A 604 -24.01 11.45 -14.96
CA THR A 604 -23.19 11.95 -16.07
C THR A 604 -23.84 13.21 -16.65
N TRP A 605 -23.04 14.23 -16.96
CA TRP A 605 -23.49 15.48 -17.59
C TRP A 605 -22.42 16.05 -18.53
N LYS A 606 -22.73 17.14 -19.23
CA LYS A 606 -21.73 17.91 -19.98
C LYS A 606 -21.28 19.11 -19.14
N SER A 607 -19.98 19.26 -18.94
CA SER A 607 -19.43 20.44 -18.26
C SER A 607 -19.54 21.68 -19.14
N PHE A 608 -19.25 22.88 -18.62
CA PHE A 608 -19.34 24.12 -19.41
C PHE A 608 -18.42 24.12 -20.64
N SER A 609 -17.34 23.36 -20.59
CA SER A 609 -16.45 23.10 -21.74
C SER A 609 -17.04 22.16 -22.82
N GLY A 610 -18.22 21.59 -22.61
CA GLY A 610 -18.85 20.61 -23.50
C GLY A 610 -18.32 19.18 -23.37
N LYS A 611 -17.33 18.94 -22.50
CA LYS A 611 -16.80 17.60 -22.20
C LYS A 611 -17.77 16.83 -21.31
N GLU A 612 -17.80 15.51 -21.46
CA GLU A 612 -18.53 14.66 -20.53
C GLU A 612 -17.85 14.66 -19.17
N ASN A 613 -18.64 14.75 -18.10
CA ASN A 613 -18.18 14.64 -16.72
C ASN A 613 -19.13 13.72 -15.92
N GLN A 614 -18.63 13.18 -14.82
CA GLN A 614 -19.31 12.20 -13.97
C GLN A 614 -19.20 12.58 -12.49
N GLY A 615 -20.06 11.99 -11.66
CA GLY A 615 -20.04 12.22 -10.23
C GLY A 615 -20.91 11.23 -9.46
N ASN A 616 -20.58 11.01 -8.19
CA ASN A 616 -21.38 10.19 -7.29
C ASN A 616 -22.51 11.03 -6.70
N LEU A 617 -23.73 10.49 -6.71
CA LEU A 617 -24.90 11.08 -6.06
C LEU A 617 -25.44 10.12 -5.01
N TYR A 618 -25.37 10.53 -3.74
CA TYR A 618 -25.91 9.79 -2.61
C TYR A 618 -27.29 10.33 -2.27
N LEU A 619 -28.28 9.43 -2.22
CA LEU A 619 -29.69 9.74 -2.12
C LEU A 619 -30.25 9.25 -0.78
N PRO A 620 -31.11 10.03 -0.09
CA PRO A 620 -31.83 9.58 1.09
C PRO A 620 -32.67 8.32 0.85
N ASP A 621 -32.90 7.52 1.91
CA ASP A 621 -33.70 6.28 1.84
C ASP A 621 -35.13 6.50 1.33
N ASN A 622 -35.69 7.70 1.59
CA ASN A 622 -37.01 8.12 1.16
C ASN A 622 -36.98 9.10 -0.03
N TYR A 623 -35.97 9.01 -0.90
CA TYR A 623 -35.85 9.87 -2.06
C TYR A 623 -37.07 9.76 -2.98
N ASP A 624 -37.67 10.91 -3.30
CA ASP A 624 -38.81 11.08 -4.21
C ASP A 624 -38.41 12.01 -5.33
N SER A 625 -38.33 11.49 -6.56
CA SER A 625 -37.97 12.26 -7.76
C SER A 625 -38.87 13.45 -8.07
N LYS A 626 -40.02 13.60 -7.39
CA LYS A 626 -40.95 14.73 -7.55
C LYS A 626 -40.65 15.90 -6.60
N LYS A 627 -39.68 15.76 -5.69
CA LYS A 627 -39.32 16.77 -4.69
C LYS A 627 -37.90 17.27 -4.91
N THR A 628 -37.66 18.52 -4.53
CA THR A 628 -36.31 19.10 -4.44
C THR A 628 -35.74 18.90 -3.04
N TYR A 629 -34.46 18.54 -2.96
CA TYR A 629 -33.76 18.23 -1.70
C TYR A 629 -32.64 19.23 -1.42
N PRO A 630 -32.29 19.46 -0.14
CA PRO A 630 -31.05 20.14 0.19
C PRO A 630 -29.86 19.28 -0.26
N VAL A 631 -28.93 19.91 -0.99
CA VAL A 631 -27.73 19.26 -1.54
C VAL A 631 -26.49 19.79 -0.84
N ILE A 632 -25.59 18.89 -0.44
CA ILE A 632 -24.23 19.24 -0.03
C ILE A 632 -23.30 18.76 -1.15
N VAL A 633 -22.58 19.71 -1.74
CA VAL A 633 -21.52 19.43 -2.70
C VAL A 633 -20.22 19.19 -1.93
N HIS A 634 -19.62 18.02 -2.06
CA HIS A 634 -18.39 17.61 -1.37
C HIS A 634 -17.45 16.91 -2.32
N PHE A 635 -16.27 17.46 -2.53
CA PHE A 635 -15.29 16.93 -3.48
C PHE A 635 -13.88 17.34 -3.07
N TYR A 636 -12.92 16.67 -3.68
CA TYR A 636 -11.50 16.98 -3.57
C TYR A 636 -10.84 16.86 -4.95
N GLU A 637 -11.07 15.75 -5.64
CA GLU A 637 -10.60 15.53 -7.01
C GLU A 637 -11.59 14.66 -7.80
N LYS A 638 -11.27 13.38 -8.01
CA LYS A 638 -12.12 12.39 -8.66
C LYS A 638 -12.51 11.32 -7.65
N HIS A 639 -13.81 11.03 -7.55
CA HIS A 639 -14.39 10.08 -6.60
C HIS A 639 -15.21 8.97 -7.27
N THR A 640 -15.47 9.03 -8.59
CA THR A 640 -16.36 8.03 -9.21
C THR A 640 -15.83 6.59 -9.15
N ALA A 641 -14.52 6.39 -9.08
CA ALA A 641 -13.93 5.06 -8.86
C ALA A 641 -14.25 4.46 -7.48
N GLU A 642 -14.78 5.26 -6.55
CA GLU A 642 -15.12 4.92 -5.18
C GLU A 642 -16.63 4.66 -4.99
N LEU A 643 -17.44 4.71 -6.06
CA LEU A 643 -18.90 4.55 -6.03
C LEU A 643 -19.37 3.33 -5.23
N ASN A 644 -18.66 2.21 -5.38
CA ASN A 644 -18.95 0.93 -4.72
C ASN A 644 -18.09 0.68 -3.48
N GLN A 645 -17.51 1.71 -2.87
CA GLN A 645 -16.85 1.57 -1.56
C GLN A 645 -17.86 1.83 -0.45
N TYR A 646 -17.81 1.01 0.60
CA TYR A 646 -18.67 1.19 1.75
C TYR A 646 -18.15 2.33 2.65
N GLN A 647 -19.02 3.25 3.02
CA GLN A 647 -18.69 4.38 3.89
C GLN A 647 -19.19 4.12 5.30
N MET A 648 -18.29 4.05 6.28
CA MET A 648 -18.68 3.85 7.69
C MET A 648 -19.28 5.14 8.28
N PRO A 649 -20.24 5.03 9.21
CA PRO A 649 -20.72 6.18 9.95
C PRO A 649 -19.67 6.52 11.03
N GLU A 650 -19.22 7.77 11.05
CA GLU A 650 -18.23 8.26 12.02
C GLU A 650 -18.40 9.75 12.30
N LEU A 651 -17.80 10.20 13.41
CA LEU A 651 -17.68 11.63 13.71
C LEU A 651 -16.81 12.32 12.67
N SER A 652 -17.20 13.54 12.29
CA SER A 652 -16.45 14.36 11.33
C SER A 652 -15.15 14.86 11.98
N SER A 653 -14.00 14.44 11.43
CA SER A 653 -12.68 14.98 11.82
C SER A 653 -12.31 16.25 11.06
N SER A 654 -12.93 16.48 9.90
CA SER A 654 -12.77 17.69 9.08
C SER A 654 -13.91 17.78 8.05
N ASN A 655 -14.03 16.75 7.20
CA ASN A 655 -15.05 16.62 6.15
C ASN A 655 -16.39 16.11 6.67
N ILE A 656 -17.43 16.23 5.85
CA ILE A 656 -18.74 15.60 6.09
C ILE A 656 -18.61 14.07 6.23
N ASN A 657 -19.45 13.47 7.08
CA ASN A 657 -19.73 12.03 7.01
C ASN A 657 -20.94 11.79 6.08
N ILE A 658 -20.75 11.13 4.94
CA ILE A 658 -21.81 10.98 3.93
C ILE A 658 -23.06 10.26 4.49
N PRO A 659 -22.95 9.08 5.16
CA PRO A 659 -24.10 8.41 5.74
C PRO A 659 -24.88 9.27 6.74
N LEU A 660 -24.20 10.09 7.56
CA LEU A 660 -24.84 11.03 8.48
C LEU A 660 -25.79 11.98 7.74
N PHE A 661 -25.29 12.75 6.78
CA PHE A 661 -26.09 13.75 6.08
C PHE A 661 -27.18 13.12 5.20
N VAL A 662 -26.87 12.03 4.50
CA VAL A 662 -27.84 11.30 3.66
C VAL A 662 -29.01 10.81 4.50
N SER A 663 -28.75 10.24 5.68
CA SER A 663 -29.80 9.75 6.57
C SER A 663 -30.68 10.85 7.18
N GLN A 664 -30.20 12.09 7.17
CA GLN A 664 -30.95 13.26 7.61
C GLN A 664 -31.68 13.98 6.46
N GLY A 665 -31.76 13.37 5.28
CA GLY A 665 -32.50 13.89 4.14
C GLY A 665 -31.74 14.87 3.27
N TYR A 666 -30.41 14.94 3.37
CA TYR A 666 -29.57 15.61 2.39
C TYR A 666 -29.24 14.70 1.22
N ILE A 667 -29.10 15.28 0.03
CA ILE A 667 -28.36 14.64 -1.05
C ILE A 667 -26.90 15.08 -0.95
N VAL A 668 -25.97 14.14 -1.08
CA VAL A 668 -24.54 14.47 -1.22
C VAL A 668 -24.11 14.25 -2.65
N PHE A 669 -23.49 15.26 -3.25
CA PHE A 669 -22.98 15.23 -4.62
C PHE A 669 -21.46 15.38 -4.63
N GLN A 670 -20.78 14.40 -5.23
CA GLN A 670 -19.33 14.40 -5.42
C GLN A 670 -19.01 14.37 -6.93
N PRO A 671 -18.87 15.55 -7.58
CA PRO A 671 -18.42 15.62 -8.97
C PRO A 671 -16.94 15.25 -9.09
N ASP A 672 -16.57 14.62 -10.20
CA ASP A 672 -15.16 14.52 -10.61
C ASP A 672 -14.69 15.86 -11.17
N VAL A 673 -13.48 16.28 -10.80
CA VAL A 673 -12.85 17.51 -11.29
C VAL A 673 -11.64 17.18 -12.17
N HIS A 674 -11.53 17.88 -13.31
CA HIS A 674 -10.50 17.72 -14.32
C HIS A 674 -9.68 19.00 -14.44
N TYR A 675 -8.39 18.94 -14.09
CA TYR A 675 -7.58 20.13 -13.95
C TYR A 675 -6.87 20.53 -15.24
N THR A 676 -6.78 21.84 -15.46
CA THR A 676 -5.92 22.47 -16.47
C THR A 676 -4.79 23.20 -15.76
N TYR A 677 -3.54 22.96 -16.21
CA TYR A 677 -2.37 23.59 -15.62
C TYR A 677 -2.44 25.11 -15.66
N GLY A 678 -2.12 25.75 -14.54
CA GLY A 678 -2.18 27.20 -14.34
C GLY A 678 -3.58 27.77 -14.16
N ASP A 679 -4.65 26.97 -14.29
CA ASP A 679 -6.04 27.44 -14.21
C ASP A 679 -6.95 26.57 -13.34
N VAL A 680 -6.38 26.03 -12.26
CA VAL A 680 -7.02 25.07 -11.37
C VAL A 680 -8.35 25.56 -10.83
N GLY A 681 -8.45 26.81 -10.36
CA GLY A 681 -9.70 27.32 -9.81
C GLY A 681 -10.85 27.33 -10.84
N ASN A 682 -10.56 27.69 -12.10
CA ASN A 682 -11.59 27.68 -13.15
C ASN A 682 -11.92 26.27 -13.64
N SER A 683 -10.99 25.32 -13.56
CA SER A 683 -11.29 23.89 -13.77
C SER A 683 -12.35 23.40 -12.78
N VAL A 684 -12.21 23.75 -11.49
CA VAL A 684 -13.21 23.44 -10.46
C VAL A 684 -14.54 24.09 -10.79
N TYR A 685 -14.55 25.37 -11.15
CA TYR A 685 -15.78 26.07 -11.56
C TYR A 685 -16.49 25.36 -12.72
N ASN A 686 -15.73 24.98 -13.76
CA ASN A 686 -16.26 24.29 -14.93
C ASN A 686 -16.97 22.98 -14.57
N ASP A 687 -16.36 22.14 -13.73
CA ASP A 687 -16.87 20.80 -13.46
C ASP A 687 -17.91 20.77 -12.34
N VAL A 688 -17.67 21.50 -11.24
CA VAL A 688 -18.57 21.48 -10.07
C VAL A 688 -19.86 22.25 -10.35
N VAL A 689 -19.76 23.47 -10.88
CA VAL A 689 -20.95 24.34 -11.06
C VAL A 689 -21.84 23.80 -12.18
N SER A 690 -21.28 23.28 -13.26
CA SER A 690 -22.07 22.61 -14.30
C SER A 690 -22.80 21.37 -13.78
N GLY A 691 -22.19 20.61 -12.87
CA GLY A 691 -22.83 19.47 -12.21
C GLY A 691 -24.01 19.91 -11.33
N VAL A 692 -23.84 21.00 -10.57
CA VAL A 692 -24.92 21.59 -9.77
C VAL A 692 -26.06 22.10 -10.67
N GLU A 693 -25.76 22.80 -11.76
CA GLU A 693 -26.78 23.23 -12.73
C GLU A 693 -27.52 22.05 -13.36
N TYR A 694 -26.81 20.96 -13.64
CA TYR A 694 -27.43 19.71 -14.08
C TYR A 694 -28.42 19.19 -13.04
N LEU A 695 -28.06 19.12 -11.75
CA LEU A 695 -28.98 18.69 -10.69
C LEU A 695 -30.23 19.59 -10.60
N ILE A 696 -30.06 20.91 -10.73
CA ILE A 696 -31.18 21.87 -10.77
C ILE A 696 -32.08 21.58 -11.98
N SER A 697 -31.49 21.40 -13.18
CA SER A 697 -32.25 21.12 -14.41
C SER A 697 -33.06 19.81 -14.36
N LYS A 698 -32.63 18.86 -13.52
CA LYS A 698 -33.33 17.60 -13.27
C LYS A 698 -34.37 17.66 -12.16
N GLY A 699 -34.56 18.82 -11.52
CA GLY A 699 -35.47 18.99 -10.39
C GLY A 699 -35.03 18.24 -9.12
N ILE A 700 -33.75 17.86 -9.03
CA ILE A 700 -33.21 17.16 -7.85
C ILE A 700 -33.02 18.15 -6.69
N THR A 701 -32.63 19.39 -7.01
CA THR A 701 -32.46 20.49 -6.07
C THR A 701 -32.86 21.81 -6.74
N GLU A 702 -32.75 22.92 -6.01
CA GLU A 702 -33.08 24.26 -6.49
C GLU A 702 -32.14 25.30 -5.86
N LYS A 703 -32.02 26.48 -6.48
CA LYS A 703 -31.26 27.59 -5.91
C LYS A 703 -31.82 27.93 -4.52
N GLY A 704 -30.95 28.15 -3.55
CA GLY A 704 -31.33 28.34 -2.15
C GLY A 704 -31.20 27.08 -1.28
N LYS A 705 -31.04 25.89 -1.88
CA LYS A 705 -30.90 24.61 -1.15
C LYS A 705 -29.55 23.91 -1.33
N ILE A 706 -28.51 24.62 -1.79
CA ILE A 706 -27.22 24.02 -2.14
C ILE A 706 -26.13 24.57 -1.22
N GLY A 707 -25.53 23.69 -0.42
CA GLY A 707 -24.32 23.98 0.35
C GLY A 707 -23.10 23.33 -0.28
N ILE A 708 -21.92 23.81 0.10
CA ILE A 708 -20.63 23.25 -0.33
C ILE A 708 -19.69 23.08 0.86
N GLN A 709 -18.94 21.98 0.89
CA GLN A 709 -17.87 21.76 1.86
C GLN A 709 -16.64 21.18 1.18
N GLY A 710 -15.48 21.68 1.57
CA GLY A 710 -14.20 21.08 1.24
C GLY A 710 -13.17 21.32 2.33
N HIS A 711 -12.18 20.44 2.39
CA HIS A 711 -11.05 20.51 3.32
C HIS A 711 -9.72 20.46 2.58
N SER A 712 -8.69 21.11 3.09
CA SER A 712 -7.34 21.14 2.49
C SER A 712 -7.37 21.70 1.06
N PHE A 713 -6.98 20.94 0.03
CA PHE A 713 -7.15 21.37 -1.37
C PHE A 713 -8.62 21.68 -1.69
N GLY A 714 -9.57 20.81 -1.31
CA GLY A 714 -11.00 21.08 -1.43
C GLY A 714 -11.46 22.33 -0.67
N GLY A 715 -10.76 22.73 0.39
CA GLY A 715 -11.00 24.00 1.10
C GLY A 715 -10.60 25.22 0.26
N TYR A 716 -9.44 25.15 -0.41
CA TYR A 716 -9.04 26.14 -1.41
C TYR A 716 -10.12 26.24 -2.51
N GLU A 717 -10.50 25.12 -3.10
CA GLU A 717 -11.46 25.04 -4.19
C GLU A 717 -12.83 25.60 -3.81
N THR A 718 -13.32 25.22 -2.62
CA THR A 718 -14.57 25.75 -2.05
C THR A 718 -14.50 27.27 -1.91
N SER A 719 -13.42 27.81 -1.32
CA SER A 719 -13.26 29.26 -1.18
C SER A 719 -13.16 29.96 -2.54
N PHE A 720 -12.46 29.38 -3.53
CA PHE A 720 -12.38 29.91 -4.88
C PHE A 720 -13.76 30.01 -5.54
N LEU A 721 -14.57 28.95 -5.46
CA LEU A 721 -15.92 28.92 -6.04
C LEU A 721 -16.82 30.02 -5.46
N THR A 722 -16.74 30.29 -4.15
CA THR A 722 -17.52 31.39 -3.53
C THR A 722 -17.17 32.78 -4.07
N THR A 723 -16.01 32.95 -4.70
CA THR A 723 -15.63 34.21 -5.37
C THR A 723 -16.17 34.34 -6.79
N LYS A 724 -16.68 33.24 -7.38
CA LYS A 724 -17.08 33.13 -8.79
C LYS A 724 -18.58 33.02 -9.00
N THR A 725 -19.33 32.53 -8.02
CA THR A 725 -20.77 32.28 -8.16
C THR A 725 -21.52 32.49 -6.84
N ASP A 726 -22.82 32.74 -6.94
CA ASP A 726 -23.77 32.81 -5.83
C ASP A 726 -24.80 31.66 -5.84
N ILE A 727 -24.47 30.55 -6.50
CA ILE A 727 -25.31 29.35 -6.54
C ILE A 727 -25.39 28.63 -5.17
N PHE A 728 -24.36 28.79 -4.34
CA PHE A 728 -24.27 28.18 -3.01
C PHE A 728 -24.90 29.08 -1.94
N SER A 729 -25.84 28.52 -1.17
CA SER A 729 -26.50 29.17 -0.03
C SER A 729 -25.58 29.32 1.18
N CYS A 730 -24.65 28.40 1.38
CA CYS A 730 -23.63 28.45 2.42
C CYS A 730 -22.41 27.61 2.03
N ALA A 731 -21.25 27.93 2.59
CA ALA A 731 -20.01 27.20 2.36
C ALA A 731 -19.27 26.90 3.67
N ILE A 732 -18.61 25.74 3.73
CA ILE A 732 -17.66 25.38 4.77
C ILE A 732 -16.28 25.23 4.15
N VAL A 733 -15.34 26.08 4.57
CA VAL A 733 -13.94 26.09 4.11
C VAL A 733 -13.06 25.52 5.22
N GLY A 734 -12.63 24.27 5.08
CA GLY A 734 -11.76 23.60 6.05
C GLY A 734 -10.28 23.69 5.66
N SER A 735 -9.43 24.27 6.51
CA SER A 735 -7.96 24.36 6.37
C SER A 735 -7.47 24.59 4.93
N GLY A 736 -8.17 25.45 4.19
CA GLY A 736 -7.88 25.71 2.77
C GLY A 736 -6.83 26.80 2.59
N VAL A 737 -6.00 26.68 1.55
CA VAL A 737 -5.11 27.79 1.16
C VAL A 737 -5.94 28.89 0.51
N SER A 738 -5.82 30.11 1.02
CA SER A 738 -6.52 31.30 0.54
C SER A 738 -5.64 32.20 -0.32
N ASN A 739 -4.32 32.09 -0.16
CA ASN A 739 -3.33 32.90 -0.85
C ASN A 739 -2.13 32.07 -1.32
N PHE A 740 -2.08 31.75 -2.61
CA PHE A 740 -0.99 30.99 -3.20
C PHE A 740 0.34 31.76 -3.13
N THR A 741 0.33 33.09 -3.26
CA THR A 741 1.59 33.87 -3.24
C THR A 741 2.23 33.86 -1.86
N ALA A 742 1.42 33.90 -0.80
CA ALA A 742 1.89 33.82 0.58
C ALA A 742 2.28 32.40 0.98
N ASN A 743 1.54 31.39 0.50
CA ASN A 743 1.79 30.00 0.85
C ASN A 743 2.89 29.33 0.00
N TYR A 744 3.22 29.82 -1.19
CA TYR A 744 4.20 29.18 -2.07
C TYR A 744 5.62 29.06 -1.47
N PRO A 745 6.21 30.10 -0.84
CA PRO A 745 7.55 30.03 -0.31
C PRO A 745 7.58 29.66 1.19
N VAL A 746 6.65 28.81 1.67
CA VAL A 746 6.60 28.42 3.09
C VAL A 746 7.01 26.97 3.28
N MET A 747 7.38 26.63 4.52
CA MET A 747 7.75 25.27 4.89
C MET A 747 6.65 24.64 5.74
N ARG A 748 6.32 23.37 5.45
CA ARG A 748 5.44 22.56 6.30
C ARG A 748 6.14 22.19 7.60
N SER A 749 5.37 21.76 8.61
CA SER A 749 5.95 21.37 9.90
C SER A 749 6.90 20.17 9.83
N ASN A 750 6.82 19.39 8.75
CA ASN A 750 7.67 18.22 8.50
C ASN A 750 8.96 18.57 7.73
N GLY A 751 9.22 19.85 7.50
CA GLY A 751 10.46 20.32 6.85
C GLY A 751 10.42 20.36 5.33
N ILE A 752 9.29 20.01 4.71
CA ILE A 752 9.15 20.02 3.24
C ILE A 752 8.63 21.39 2.81
N SER A 753 9.27 21.96 1.78
CA SER A 753 8.77 23.15 1.08
C SER A 753 7.33 22.93 0.57
N THR A 754 6.54 23.99 0.46
CA THR A 754 5.22 23.92 -0.20
C THR A 754 5.30 24.11 -1.71
N MET A 755 6.43 24.56 -2.26
CA MET A 755 6.59 24.91 -3.68
C MET A 755 6.17 23.78 -4.61
N PHE A 756 6.55 22.54 -4.30
CA PHE A 756 6.19 21.38 -5.11
C PHE A 756 4.70 21.17 -5.30
N LYS A 757 3.87 21.57 -4.30
CA LYS A 757 2.42 21.47 -4.40
C LYS A 757 1.89 22.31 -5.56
N TYR A 758 2.58 23.38 -5.91
CA TYR A 758 2.22 24.29 -6.98
C TYR A 758 2.82 23.86 -8.30
N GLU A 759 4.13 23.61 -8.35
CA GLU A 759 4.81 23.38 -9.62
C GLU A 759 4.60 21.96 -10.18
N ALA A 760 4.41 20.97 -9.31
CA ALA A 760 4.39 19.57 -9.71
C ALA A 760 3.13 18.78 -9.30
N ASP A 761 2.39 19.23 -8.29
CA ASP A 761 1.37 18.41 -7.61
C ASP A 761 0.00 19.13 -7.54
N GLN A 762 -0.73 19.02 -6.42
CA GLN A 762 -2.16 19.31 -6.29
C GLN A 762 -2.66 20.66 -6.82
N TYR A 763 -1.86 21.73 -6.82
CA TYR A 763 -2.32 23.04 -7.31
C TYR A 763 -2.01 23.27 -8.80
N ARG A 764 -1.40 22.30 -9.50
CA ARG A 764 -1.12 22.28 -10.96
C ARG A 764 -0.74 23.64 -11.56
N MET A 765 0.03 24.49 -10.88
CA MET A 765 0.49 25.77 -11.43
C MET A 765 1.55 25.58 -12.52
N GLY A 766 2.32 24.49 -12.42
CA GLY A 766 3.23 24.03 -13.47
C GLY A 766 4.45 24.92 -13.72
N SER A 767 4.57 26.04 -12.99
CA SER A 767 5.56 27.12 -13.13
C SER A 767 5.75 27.79 -11.77
N SER A 768 6.92 28.38 -11.54
CA SER A 768 7.21 29.07 -10.28
C SER A 768 6.36 30.34 -10.11
N LEU A 769 6.22 30.81 -8.87
CA LEU A 769 5.57 32.11 -8.57
C LEU A 769 6.25 33.27 -9.31
N TYR A 770 7.56 33.17 -9.52
CA TYR A 770 8.37 34.23 -10.11
C TYR A 770 8.24 34.27 -11.64
N ASP A 771 7.94 33.15 -12.27
CA ASP A 771 7.69 33.06 -13.71
C ASP A 771 6.21 33.37 -14.06
N ASN A 772 5.28 33.13 -13.13
CA ASN A 772 3.85 33.25 -13.36
C ASN A 772 3.08 33.90 -12.20
N LEU A 773 3.49 35.11 -11.79
CA LEU A 773 2.85 35.83 -10.69
C LEU A 773 1.33 36.01 -10.90
N ASP A 774 0.92 36.40 -12.11
CA ASP A 774 -0.49 36.63 -12.44
C ASP A 774 -1.34 35.36 -12.28
N GLY A 775 -0.81 34.19 -12.65
CA GLY A 775 -1.48 32.91 -12.45
C GLY A 775 -1.70 32.60 -10.98
N TYR A 776 -0.71 32.87 -10.12
CA TYR A 776 -0.83 32.66 -8.68
C TYR A 776 -1.83 33.63 -8.04
N ILE A 777 -1.86 34.90 -8.46
CA ILE A 777 -2.86 35.89 -8.02
C ILE A 777 -4.26 35.47 -8.49
N LYS A 778 -4.41 35.07 -9.76
CA LYS A 778 -5.68 34.62 -10.36
C LYS A 778 -6.28 33.43 -9.61
N ASN A 779 -5.44 32.47 -9.20
CA ASN A 779 -5.87 31.29 -8.45
C ASN A 779 -5.92 31.52 -6.93
N SER A 780 -5.70 32.73 -6.42
CA SER A 780 -5.75 33.03 -4.98
C SER A 780 -7.09 33.66 -4.60
N PRO A 781 -7.98 32.95 -3.86
CA PRO A 781 -9.30 33.43 -3.48
C PRO A 781 -9.29 34.79 -2.77
N ILE A 782 -8.24 35.06 -1.98
CA ILE A 782 -8.12 36.28 -1.18
C ILE A 782 -8.22 37.57 -2.02
N PHE A 783 -7.67 37.58 -3.24
CA PHE A 783 -7.70 38.77 -4.11
C PHE A 783 -9.08 39.03 -4.72
N SER A 784 -9.94 38.01 -4.73
CA SER A 784 -11.33 38.09 -5.21
C SER A 784 -12.37 38.08 -4.07
N ALA A 785 -11.95 38.19 -2.80
CA ALA A 785 -12.83 38.08 -1.63
C ALA A 785 -14.00 39.09 -1.63
N LYS A 786 -13.85 40.25 -2.29
CA LYS A 786 -14.94 41.25 -2.44
C LYS A 786 -16.18 40.68 -3.15
N ASN A 787 -15.99 39.68 -4.00
CA ASN A 787 -17.06 39.05 -4.78
C ASN A 787 -17.86 38.03 -3.97
N ILE A 788 -17.36 37.59 -2.81
CA ILE A 788 -18.04 36.60 -1.97
C ILE A 788 -19.37 37.17 -1.50
N LYS A 789 -20.45 36.42 -1.74
CA LYS A 789 -21.79 36.70 -1.20
C LYS A 789 -22.29 35.58 -0.29
N THR A 790 -21.83 34.36 -0.54
CA THR A 790 -22.15 33.16 0.24
C THR A 790 -21.59 33.27 1.66
N PRO A 791 -22.39 33.03 2.72
CA PRO A 791 -21.89 32.91 4.09
C PRO A 791 -20.87 31.77 4.23
N ILE A 792 -19.77 32.02 4.94
CA ILE A 792 -18.66 31.06 5.07
C ILE A 792 -18.41 30.67 6.53
N LEU A 793 -18.43 29.38 6.83
CA LEU A 793 -17.88 28.81 8.05
C LEU A 793 -16.46 28.30 7.76
N ILE A 794 -15.48 28.85 8.45
CA ILE A 794 -14.06 28.48 8.32
C ILE A 794 -13.72 27.54 9.47
N PHE A 795 -13.20 26.36 9.15
CA PHE A 795 -12.62 25.43 10.12
C PHE A 795 -11.10 25.45 9.93
N HIS A 796 -10.35 25.91 10.92
CA HIS A 796 -8.88 25.90 10.84
C HIS A 796 -8.29 25.91 12.24
N ASN A 797 -7.46 24.92 12.56
CA ASN A 797 -6.87 24.76 13.89
C ASN A 797 -5.46 25.36 13.99
N ASP A 798 -5.06 25.78 15.18
CA ASP A 798 -3.80 26.50 15.42
C ASP A 798 -2.52 25.63 15.37
N ASN A 799 -2.64 24.31 15.39
CA ASN A 799 -1.52 23.36 15.23
C ASN A 799 -1.62 22.59 13.90
N ASP A 800 -2.28 23.16 12.89
CA ASP A 800 -2.29 22.61 11.53
C ASP A 800 -0.87 22.61 10.93
N ARG A 801 -0.42 21.40 10.62
CA ARG A 801 0.93 21.07 10.15
C ARG A 801 1.04 20.99 8.62
N ALA A 802 -0.09 20.99 7.93
CA ALA A 802 -0.18 20.87 6.48
C ALA A 802 -0.46 22.22 5.80
N VAL A 803 -1.38 23.00 6.36
CA VAL A 803 -1.73 24.35 5.90
C VAL A 803 -1.65 25.32 7.08
N PRO A 804 -0.79 26.37 7.02
CA PRO A 804 -0.65 27.31 8.11
C PRO A 804 -2.00 27.93 8.54
N TYR A 805 -2.26 28.00 9.84
CA TYR A 805 -3.47 28.59 10.42
C TYR A 805 -3.75 30.02 9.94
N GLN A 806 -2.70 30.75 9.57
CA GLN A 806 -2.77 32.10 9.01
C GLN A 806 -3.61 32.16 7.71
N GLU A 807 -3.76 31.08 6.96
CA GLU A 807 -4.61 31.04 5.77
C GLU A 807 -6.09 31.23 6.14
N GLY A 808 -6.59 30.45 7.10
CA GLY A 808 -7.97 30.58 7.60
C GLY A 808 -8.21 31.95 8.26
N GLN A 809 -7.23 32.45 9.02
CA GLN A 809 -7.30 33.80 9.59
C GLN A 809 -7.34 34.89 8.51
N SER A 810 -6.56 34.74 7.43
CA SER A 810 -6.50 35.71 6.33
C SER A 810 -7.86 35.80 5.63
N LEU A 811 -8.49 34.66 5.33
CA LEU A 811 -9.84 34.64 4.78
C LEU A 811 -10.85 35.28 5.73
N PHE A 812 -10.81 34.93 7.03
CA PHE A 812 -11.71 35.51 8.03
C PHE A 812 -11.58 37.04 8.12
N PHE A 813 -10.36 37.58 8.19
CA PHE A 813 -10.14 39.02 8.28
C PHE A 813 -10.52 39.74 6.98
N ALA A 814 -10.36 39.11 5.82
CA ALA A 814 -10.87 39.67 4.56
C ALA A 814 -12.41 39.77 4.58
N LEU A 815 -13.11 38.70 4.95
CA LEU A 815 -14.57 38.72 5.09
C LEU A 815 -15.02 39.81 6.09
N ARG A 816 -14.38 39.87 7.25
CA ARG A 816 -14.64 40.88 8.29
C ARG A 816 -14.45 42.30 7.75
N ARG A 817 -13.33 42.57 7.06
CA ARG A 817 -13.03 43.89 6.49
C ARG A 817 -14.03 44.32 5.43
N LEU A 818 -14.57 43.37 4.68
CA LEU A 818 -15.52 43.56 3.59
C LEU A 818 -16.99 43.51 4.03
N GLY A 819 -17.25 43.33 5.34
CA GLY A 819 -18.61 43.23 5.87
C GLY A 819 -19.38 42.00 5.40
N LYS A 820 -18.68 40.91 5.06
CA LYS A 820 -19.28 39.64 4.61
C LYS A 820 -19.56 38.74 5.82
N GLN A 821 -20.57 37.89 5.72
CA GLN A 821 -20.91 36.93 6.78
C GLN A 821 -19.89 35.79 6.81
N GLY A 822 -19.25 35.58 7.96
CA GLY A 822 -18.43 34.40 8.17
C GLY A 822 -17.99 34.20 9.62
N TRP A 823 -17.67 32.94 9.92
CA TRP A 823 -17.24 32.47 11.24
C TRP A 823 -15.91 31.72 11.09
N LEU A 824 -15.07 31.78 12.11
CA LEU A 824 -13.84 30.97 12.20
C LEU A 824 -13.90 30.12 13.46
N VAL A 825 -13.89 28.80 13.29
CA VAL A 825 -13.80 27.80 14.35
C VAL A 825 -12.37 27.27 14.37
N ASN A 826 -11.73 27.41 15.52
CA ASN A 826 -10.40 26.89 15.82
C ASN A 826 -10.47 26.04 17.08
N TYR A 827 -10.20 24.75 16.95
CA TYR A 827 -9.99 23.85 18.07
C TYR A 827 -8.50 23.90 18.45
N LYS A 828 -8.21 24.51 19.61
CA LYS A 828 -6.83 24.72 20.04
C LYS A 828 -6.09 23.39 20.21
N LYS A 829 -4.83 23.38 19.80
CA LYS A 829 -3.89 22.24 19.81
C LYS A 829 -4.21 21.13 18.80
N GLU A 830 -5.33 21.23 18.07
CA GLU A 830 -5.69 20.26 17.03
C GLU A 830 -4.94 20.51 15.73
N GLY A 831 -4.77 19.45 14.96
CA GLY A 831 -4.00 19.44 13.72
C GLY A 831 -4.80 19.83 12.49
N HIS A 832 -4.33 19.32 11.34
CA HIS A 832 -5.00 19.51 10.04
C HIS A 832 -6.42 18.94 10.05
N SER A 833 -6.61 17.77 10.67
CA SER A 833 -7.90 17.25 11.09
C SER A 833 -7.92 17.09 12.60
N LEU A 834 -9.12 16.90 13.17
CA LEU A 834 -9.29 16.70 14.60
C LEU A 834 -8.87 15.29 14.99
N ASP A 835 -8.11 15.17 16.07
CA ASP A 835 -7.79 13.91 16.74
C ASP A 835 -8.71 13.67 17.94
N GLY A 836 -8.97 14.71 18.75
CA GLY A 836 -9.77 14.62 19.97
C GLY A 836 -11.26 14.37 19.70
N ALA A 837 -11.82 13.33 20.33
CA ALA A 837 -13.22 12.93 20.11
C ALA A 837 -14.25 14.00 20.48
N GLU A 838 -14.04 14.72 21.59
CA GLU A 838 -14.93 15.83 22.01
C GLU A 838 -14.96 16.95 20.96
N ASN A 839 -13.81 17.26 20.36
CA ASN A 839 -13.73 18.24 19.29
C ASN A 839 -14.40 17.72 18.01
N LYS A 840 -14.20 16.45 17.65
CA LYS A 840 -14.89 15.81 16.51
C LYS A 840 -16.41 15.87 16.68
N LYS A 841 -16.91 15.63 17.90
CA LYS A 841 -18.32 15.71 18.24
C LYS A 841 -18.87 17.13 18.11
N ASP A 842 -18.22 18.11 18.73
CA ASP A 842 -18.61 19.51 18.62
C ASP A 842 -18.60 20.00 17.15
N TRP A 843 -17.58 19.60 16.39
CA TRP A 843 -17.46 19.95 14.98
C TRP A 843 -18.57 19.34 14.13
N THR A 844 -18.87 18.05 14.35
CA THR A 844 -19.99 17.35 13.69
C THR A 844 -21.30 18.10 13.93
N ILE A 845 -21.57 18.52 15.17
CA ILE A 845 -22.77 19.26 15.54
C ILE A 845 -22.80 20.65 14.88
N LYS A 846 -21.71 21.42 14.92
CA LYS A 846 -21.64 22.75 14.29
C LYS A 846 -21.84 22.68 12.79
N MET A 847 -21.20 21.72 12.13
CA MET A 847 -21.35 21.49 10.70
C MET A 847 -22.80 21.17 10.33
N GLN A 848 -23.44 20.27 11.08
CA GLN A 848 -24.84 19.93 10.89
C GLN A 848 -25.75 21.16 11.09
N GLN A 849 -25.61 21.87 12.22
CA GLN A 849 -26.41 23.05 12.52
C GLN A 849 -26.25 24.16 11.47
N TYR A 850 -25.04 24.34 10.95
CA TYR A 850 -24.75 25.31 9.90
C TYR A 850 -25.50 24.98 8.61
N PHE A 851 -25.46 23.72 8.17
CA PHE A 851 -26.23 23.29 6.99
C PHE A 851 -27.74 23.31 7.24
N ASP A 852 -28.20 22.84 8.40
CA ASP A 852 -29.63 22.79 8.73
C ASP A 852 -30.23 24.22 8.76
N TYR A 853 -29.52 25.20 9.30
CA TYR A 853 -29.94 26.61 9.28
C TYR A 853 -30.12 27.13 7.85
N TYR A 854 -29.10 27.00 7.01
CA TYR A 854 -29.12 27.60 5.67
C TYR A 854 -29.92 26.81 4.63
N LEU A 855 -30.01 25.48 4.75
CA LEU A 855 -30.55 24.61 3.71
C LEU A 855 -31.91 24.00 4.07
N LYS A 856 -32.25 23.94 5.36
CA LYS A 856 -33.54 23.42 5.85
C LYS A 856 -34.37 24.43 6.63
N GLY A 857 -33.85 25.64 6.86
CA GLY A 857 -34.55 26.67 7.62
C GLY A 857 -34.70 26.35 9.11
N ALA A 858 -33.76 25.58 9.68
CA ALA A 858 -33.72 25.36 11.12
C ALA A 858 -33.43 26.66 11.88
N ALA A 859 -33.60 26.66 13.21
CA ALA A 859 -33.25 27.80 14.04
C ALA A 859 -31.75 28.12 13.94
N ARG A 860 -31.39 29.41 13.97
CA ARG A 860 -29.99 29.84 14.03
C ARG A 860 -29.37 29.35 15.34
N PRO A 861 -28.27 28.59 15.32
CA PRO A 861 -27.65 28.11 16.54
C PRO A 861 -26.94 29.25 17.30
N ASP A 862 -26.89 29.17 18.63
CA ASP A 862 -26.38 30.25 19.50
C ASP A 862 -24.92 30.63 19.24
N TRP A 863 -24.11 29.73 18.68
CA TRP A 863 -22.71 30.01 18.35
C TRP A 863 -22.53 30.84 17.06
N MET A 864 -23.58 30.97 16.24
CA MET A 864 -23.58 31.77 15.00
C MET A 864 -24.10 33.18 15.25
#